data_AF-A0A838FCR3-F1
#
_entry.id   AF-A0A838FCR3-F1
#
_cell.length_a   1.000
_cell.length_b   1.000
_cell.length_c   1.000
_cell.angle_alpha   90.00
_cell.angle_beta   90.00
_cell.angle_gamma   90.00
#
_symmetry.space_group_name_H-M   'P 1'
#
loop_
_entity.id
_entity.type
_entity.pdbx_description
1 polymer ?
#
loop_
_entity_poly.entity_id
_entity_poly.type
_entity_poly.pdbx_seq_one_letter_code
_entity_poly.pdbx_strand_id
1 'polypeptide(L)'
;MLRLSIIIVNYNVKFFLEQALRSVQKATKQIASEIFVVDNNSVDGSVELLKQKFPEILVIENKENLGFAKANNQAIQCARGEFILLLNPDTIVEEDTFEKCLLFMQEHPEAGAVGVKMLDGKGSFLPESKRAFPSPAVAFFKAFGLSKLFPQSKIFGRYHLGYLPESKTHEVEVLAGAFMFIRKAAIEKAGLLDETFFMYGEDIDLSYRIVKAGFKNYYLADTRIIHYKGESTKKGSMNYVRMFYQAMIIFSQKHFSPQGAGFYISMLKIAIYVRAAASVISRIVTRLSLPFIDAMTIYGGMVMIKNFWQNNIKASEGTTYPNEYIYIVVPGYIIMWLASVFFSGGYEEKARPARIIRGLFFGTIVIAAIYGFLPDDLRFSRAMILLGFVFAVFDMMLIRVLIHAMQHRNLRLGEAPEKRLIIVGSRNESNRVERLLNQAKIKNDYIGYVSLLPEADHYMHHLGSVHQLDEIVRIYKIDEVIFCSKDLSSQKIIECMTKIGSHLEYKIIAEDSLSIIGSNSKDTPGELYTIDIKLAIDTPFNRRSKRLFDIAAAIFLLCTIPLNFLIVKNFEGLISNLLTVLIGNKSWVGYAGNEQQQNQLPAIRPGIITPLDEFQIKKLDDAAISRINLLYAKDYSASTDAELFFQCYRWLGKKPT
;
A
#
# COMPACT_ATOMS: atom_id res chain seq x y z
N MET A 1 2.04 22.98 -38.60
CA MET A 1 2.42 23.55 -37.29
C MET A 1 2.09 22.52 -36.23
N LEU A 2 2.95 22.31 -35.22
CA LEU A 2 2.64 21.39 -34.12
C LEU A 2 1.47 21.95 -33.29
N ARG A 3 0.46 21.12 -33.04
CA ARG A 3 -0.76 21.48 -32.31
C ARG A 3 -0.60 21.24 -30.81
N LEU A 4 0.09 20.17 -30.42
CA LEU A 4 0.17 19.72 -29.03
C LEU A 4 1.57 19.23 -28.66
N SER A 5 2.11 19.73 -27.55
CA SER A 5 3.29 19.16 -26.90
C SER A 5 2.86 18.46 -25.60
N ILE A 6 3.06 17.15 -25.52
CA ILE A 6 2.74 16.34 -24.33
C ILE A 6 4.01 16.20 -23.49
N ILE A 7 3.92 16.50 -22.20
CA ILE A 7 5.05 16.48 -21.27
C ILE A 7 4.71 15.53 -20.13
N ILE A 8 5.55 14.52 -19.95
CA ILE A 8 5.42 13.51 -18.89
C ILE A 8 6.68 13.54 -18.04
N VAL A 9 6.54 13.76 -16.74
CA VAL A 9 7.64 13.64 -15.78
C VAL A 9 7.63 12.23 -15.20
N ASN A 10 8.72 11.49 -15.36
CA ASN A 10 8.84 10.11 -14.89
C ASN A 10 9.74 9.99 -13.66
N TYR A 11 9.34 9.16 -12.71
CA TYR A 11 10.17 8.76 -11.57
C TYR A 11 9.78 7.38 -11.05
N ASN A 12 10.60 6.36 -11.34
CA ASN A 12 10.47 4.98 -10.85
C ASN A 12 9.08 4.33 -11.09
N VAL A 13 8.48 4.55 -12.26
CA VAL A 13 7.18 3.97 -12.64
C VAL A 13 7.17 3.39 -14.06
N LYS A 14 8.23 2.70 -14.46
CA LYS A 14 8.46 2.10 -15.79
C LYS A 14 7.23 1.50 -16.46
N PHE A 15 6.49 0.65 -15.75
CA PHE A 15 5.36 -0.08 -16.34
C PHE A 15 4.15 0.82 -16.57
N PHE A 16 3.86 1.73 -15.62
CA PHE A 16 2.83 2.75 -15.80
C PHE A 16 3.20 3.70 -16.93
N LEU A 17 4.46 4.13 -17.02
CA LEU A 17 4.96 4.97 -18.11
C LEU A 17 4.76 4.30 -19.47
N GLU A 18 5.12 3.01 -19.62
CA GLU A 18 4.90 2.27 -20.86
C GLU A 18 3.41 2.29 -21.27
N GLN A 19 2.52 2.06 -20.32
CA GLN A 19 1.08 2.04 -20.56
C GLN A 19 0.53 3.42 -20.93
N ALA A 20 0.96 4.47 -20.21
CA ALA A 20 0.60 5.84 -20.49
C ALA A 20 1.02 6.24 -21.90
N LEU A 21 2.28 5.97 -22.27
CA LEU A 21 2.82 6.29 -23.59
C LEU A 21 2.07 5.61 -24.73
N ARG A 22 1.72 4.32 -24.58
CA ARG A 22 0.91 3.62 -25.58
C ARG A 22 -0.48 4.24 -25.74
N SER A 23 -1.09 4.68 -24.65
CA SER A 23 -2.39 5.38 -24.71
C SER A 23 -2.26 6.77 -25.37
N VAL A 24 -1.20 7.51 -25.07
CA VAL A 24 -0.88 8.80 -25.68
C VAL A 24 -0.66 8.65 -27.18
N GLN A 25 0.19 7.72 -27.63
CA GLN A 25 0.44 7.45 -29.05
C GLN A 25 -0.85 7.14 -29.81
N LYS A 26 -1.76 6.36 -29.21
CA LYS A 26 -3.08 6.07 -29.82
C LYS A 26 -3.93 7.34 -29.93
N ALA A 27 -3.96 8.17 -28.89
CA ALA A 27 -4.72 9.42 -28.85
C ALA A 27 -4.12 10.54 -29.72
N THR A 28 -2.84 10.44 -30.10
CA THR A 28 -2.16 11.43 -30.98
C THR A 28 -2.11 11.02 -32.44
N LYS A 29 -2.65 9.86 -32.85
CA LYS A 29 -2.53 9.34 -34.23
C LYS A 29 -2.90 10.34 -35.33
N GLN A 30 -3.87 11.22 -35.08
CA GLN A 30 -4.36 12.23 -36.03
C GLN A 30 -4.01 13.67 -35.62
N ILE A 31 -3.08 13.84 -34.68
CA ILE A 31 -2.70 15.14 -34.13
C ILE A 31 -1.22 15.36 -34.41
N ALA A 32 -0.89 16.52 -35.00
CA ALA A 32 0.50 16.93 -35.13
C ALA A 32 1.05 17.26 -33.73
N SER A 33 1.73 16.30 -33.11
CA SER A 33 2.20 16.41 -31.72
C SER A 33 3.65 15.97 -31.54
N GLU A 34 4.23 16.39 -30.43
CA GLU A 34 5.51 15.89 -29.92
C GLU A 34 5.34 15.45 -28.46
N ILE A 35 6.09 14.43 -28.05
CA ILE A 35 6.01 13.83 -26.71
C ILE A 35 7.38 13.97 -26.04
N PHE A 36 7.39 14.59 -24.87
CA PHE A 36 8.55 14.70 -24.00
C PHE A 36 8.39 13.79 -22.79
N VAL A 37 9.44 13.05 -22.45
CA VAL A 37 9.57 12.37 -21.17
C VAL A 37 10.78 12.92 -20.43
N VAL A 38 10.54 13.54 -19.28
CA VAL A 38 11.61 14.03 -18.40
C VAL A 38 11.81 13.03 -17.28
N ASP A 39 12.89 12.26 -17.33
CA ASP A 39 13.22 11.26 -16.32
C ASP A 39 13.99 11.89 -15.16
N ASN A 40 13.43 11.81 -13.95
CA ASN A 40 13.99 12.39 -12.73
C ASN A 40 14.92 11.41 -12.00
N ASN A 41 15.89 10.83 -12.71
CA ASN A 41 16.86 9.87 -12.19
C ASN A 41 16.21 8.57 -11.69
N SER A 42 15.45 7.90 -12.57
CA SER A 42 14.84 6.60 -12.27
C SER A 42 15.85 5.46 -12.30
N VAL A 43 15.67 4.46 -11.45
CA VAL A 43 16.56 3.28 -11.32
C VAL A 43 15.86 1.96 -11.64
N ASP A 44 14.65 2.02 -12.18
CA ASP A 44 13.77 0.88 -12.48
C ASP A 44 13.89 0.39 -13.94
N GLY A 45 14.80 0.99 -14.71
CA GLY A 45 15.01 0.70 -16.12
C GLY A 45 14.03 1.41 -17.06
N SER A 46 13.42 2.51 -16.62
CA SER A 46 12.52 3.35 -17.43
C SER A 46 13.21 3.92 -18.68
N VAL A 47 14.42 4.44 -18.53
CA VAL A 47 15.18 5.09 -19.62
C VAL A 47 15.55 4.08 -20.71
N GLU A 48 15.99 2.89 -20.32
CA GLU A 48 16.29 1.80 -21.25
C GLU A 48 15.04 1.38 -22.03
N LEU A 49 13.88 1.31 -21.35
CA LEU A 49 12.60 1.02 -21.99
C LEU A 49 12.21 2.08 -23.00
N LEU A 50 12.39 3.37 -22.69
CA LEU A 50 12.14 4.47 -23.63
C LEU A 50 13.01 4.32 -24.89
N LYS A 51 14.32 4.10 -24.72
CA LYS A 51 15.27 3.94 -25.83
C LYS A 51 14.94 2.73 -26.72
N GLN A 52 14.44 1.65 -26.14
CA GLN A 52 14.15 0.41 -26.86
C GLN A 52 12.78 0.40 -27.55
N LYS A 53 11.73 0.89 -26.87
CA LYS A 53 10.34 0.75 -27.32
C LYS A 53 9.74 2.04 -27.88
N PHE A 54 10.29 3.19 -27.54
CA PHE A 54 9.76 4.51 -27.90
C PHE A 54 10.86 5.47 -28.40
N PRO A 55 11.65 5.07 -29.42
CA PRO A 55 12.79 5.87 -29.89
C PRO A 55 12.43 7.24 -30.45
N GLU A 56 11.16 7.47 -30.79
CA GLU A 56 10.64 8.74 -31.30
C GLU A 56 10.30 9.76 -30.19
N ILE A 57 10.30 9.35 -28.92
CA ILE A 57 10.01 10.23 -27.79
C ILE A 57 11.25 11.05 -27.43
N LEU A 58 11.03 12.34 -27.17
CA LEU A 58 12.08 13.25 -26.73
C LEU A 58 12.35 13.05 -25.23
N VAL A 59 13.50 12.46 -24.89
CA VAL A 59 13.84 12.15 -23.50
C VAL A 59 14.81 13.20 -22.93
N ILE A 60 14.51 13.73 -21.75
CA ILE A 60 15.42 14.56 -20.95
C ILE A 60 15.78 13.76 -19.69
N GLU A 61 17.04 13.33 -19.59
CA GLU A 61 17.53 12.53 -18.46
C GLU A 61 18.19 13.43 -17.40
N ASN A 62 17.54 13.61 -16.25
CA ASN A 62 18.11 14.34 -15.12
C ASN A 62 19.02 13.44 -14.29
N LYS A 63 20.10 14.03 -13.73
CA LYS A 63 21.05 13.32 -12.85
C LYS A 63 20.56 13.16 -11.40
N GLU A 64 19.53 13.90 -11.03
CA GLU A 64 18.90 13.90 -9.72
C GLU A 64 17.40 14.12 -9.87
N ASN A 65 16.63 13.86 -8.81
CA ASN A 65 15.21 14.14 -8.82
C ASN A 65 14.95 15.64 -8.56
N LEU A 66 14.64 16.37 -9.62
CA LEU A 66 14.42 17.83 -9.59
C LEU A 66 13.00 18.24 -9.14
N GLY A 67 12.11 17.29 -8.87
CA GLY A 67 10.71 17.56 -8.59
C GLY A 67 9.88 17.80 -9.86
N PHE A 68 8.58 18.05 -9.68
CA PHE A 68 7.62 18.12 -10.78
C PHE A 68 7.71 19.45 -11.55
N ALA A 69 7.78 20.58 -10.86
CA ALA A 69 7.78 21.91 -11.50
C ALA A 69 9.00 22.12 -12.41
N LYS A 70 10.20 21.89 -11.87
CA LYS A 70 11.47 22.10 -12.59
C LYS A 70 11.61 21.13 -13.77
N ALA A 71 11.22 19.86 -13.60
CA ALA A 71 11.24 18.89 -14.68
C ALA A 71 10.28 19.25 -15.84
N ASN A 72 9.04 19.65 -15.52
CA ASN A 72 8.11 20.11 -16.56
C ASN A 72 8.64 21.36 -17.27
N ASN A 73 9.20 22.33 -16.54
CA ASN A 73 9.73 23.56 -17.13
C ASN A 73 10.82 23.31 -18.18
N GLN A 74 11.70 22.33 -17.97
CA GLN A 74 12.73 21.94 -18.94
C GLN A 74 12.10 21.58 -20.30
N ALA A 75 11.05 20.76 -20.30
CA ALA A 75 10.36 20.37 -21.52
C ALA A 75 9.47 21.51 -22.09
N ILE A 76 8.81 22.30 -21.24
CA ILE A 76 7.99 23.45 -21.68
C ILE A 76 8.82 24.45 -22.48
N GLN A 77 10.06 24.71 -22.06
CA GLN A 77 10.97 25.62 -22.76
C GLN A 77 11.34 25.14 -24.16
N CYS A 78 11.35 23.82 -24.39
CA CYS A 78 11.61 23.22 -25.70
C CYS A 78 10.33 22.99 -26.52
N ALA A 79 9.14 23.10 -25.91
CA ALA A 79 7.86 22.77 -26.53
C ALA A 79 7.41 23.77 -27.60
N ARG A 80 7.04 23.24 -28.77
CA ARG A 80 6.66 23.99 -29.96
C ARG A 80 5.16 23.96 -30.27
N GLY A 81 4.39 23.14 -29.56
CA GLY A 81 2.94 23.04 -29.71
C GLY A 81 2.21 24.34 -29.37
N GLU A 82 1.08 24.57 -30.04
CA GLU A 82 0.11 25.61 -29.71
C GLU A 82 -0.46 25.42 -28.29
N PHE A 83 -0.64 24.16 -27.91
CA PHE A 83 -1.06 23.73 -26.58
C PHE A 83 0.00 22.84 -25.93
N ILE A 84 0.08 22.91 -24.61
CA ILE A 84 0.97 22.11 -23.78
C ILE A 84 0.11 21.26 -22.87
N LEU A 85 0.34 19.95 -22.84
CA LEU A 85 -0.30 19.03 -21.91
C LEU A 85 0.72 18.56 -20.88
N LEU A 86 0.47 18.85 -19.61
CA LEU A 86 1.14 18.18 -18.50
C LEU A 86 0.36 16.91 -18.18
N LEU A 87 1.02 15.76 -18.25
CA LEU A 87 0.40 14.46 -18.06
C LEU A 87 1.23 13.60 -17.10
N ASN A 88 0.58 13.00 -16.12
CA ASN A 88 1.26 12.08 -15.22
C ASN A 88 1.58 10.73 -15.91
N PRO A 89 2.68 10.07 -15.52
CA PRO A 89 3.10 8.78 -16.09
C PRO A 89 2.21 7.61 -15.69
N ASP A 90 1.33 7.77 -14.70
CA ASP A 90 0.37 6.77 -14.20
C ASP A 90 -1.05 7.03 -14.70
N THR A 91 -1.19 7.45 -15.95
CA THR A 91 -2.47 7.77 -16.60
C THR A 91 -2.75 6.91 -17.83
N ILE A 92 -4.03 6.75 -18.18
CA ILE A 92 -4.48 6.20 -19.46
C ILE A 92 -5.51 7.15 -20.05
N VAL A 93 -5.24 7.63 -21.26
CA VAL A 93 -6.15 8.52 -22.00
C VAL A 93 -7.03 7.73 -22.97
N GLU A 94 -8.28 8.18 -23.14
CA GLU A 94 -9.16 7.72 -24.24
C GLU A 94 -8.60 8.21 -25.58
N GLU A 95 -8.84 7.46 -26.65
CA GLU A 95 -8.36 7.74 -27.99
C GLU A 95 -8.80 9.12 -28.52
N ASP A 96 -9.96 9.61 -28.10
CA ASP A 96 -10.53 10.91 -28.50
C ASP A 96 -10.25 12.06 -27.52
N THR A 97 -9.49 11.82 -26.43
CA THR A 97 -9.28 12.79 -25.34
C THR A 97 -8.69 14.10 -25.83
N PHE A 98 -7.62 14.03 -26.60
CA PHE A 98 -6.87 15.21 -27.03
C PHE A 98 -7.62 15.98 -28.12
N GLU A 99 -8.34 15.29 -29.00
CA GLU A 99 -9.19 15.91 -30.01
C GLU A 99 -10.30 16.73 -29.35
N LYS A 100 -11.03 16.16 -28.38
CA LYS A 100 -12.06 16.87 -27.62
C LYS A 100 -11.49 18.08 -26.86
N CYS A 101 -10.31 17.96 -26.26
CA CYS A 101 -9.66 19.09 -25.60
C CYS A 101 -9.29 20.20 -26.61
N LEU A 102 -8.76 19.84 -27.77
CA LEU A 102 -8.42 20.79 -28.84
C LEU A 102 -9.66 21.51 -29.39
N LEU A 103 -10.75 20.78 -29.61
CA LEU A 103 -12.03 21.34 -30.06
C LEU A 103 -12.58 22.33 -29.02
N PHE A 104 -12.63 21.92 -27.74
CA PHE A 104 -13.08 22.78 -26.65
C PHE A 104 -12.23 24.07 -26.57
N MET A 105 -10.90 23.96 -26.66
CA MET A 105 -10.02 25.13 -26.62
C MET A 105 -10.15 26.04 -27.85
N GLN A 106 -10.64 25.54 -28.98
CA GLN A 106 -10.95 26.39 -30.14
C GLN A 106 -12.25 27.16 -29.95
N GLU A 107 -13.28 26.49 -29.41
CA GLU A 107 -14.59 27.09 -29.13
C GLU A 107 -14.57 28.07 -27.96
N HIS A 108 -13.59 27.93 -27.05
CA HIS A 108 -13.41 28.76 -25.86
C HIS A 108 -12.05 29.49 -25.85
N PRO A 109 -11.89 30.60 -26.61
CA PRO A 109 -10.64 31.37 -26.63
C PRO A 109 -10.20 31.90 -25.25
N GLU A 110 -11.14 32.12 -24.34
CA GLU A 110 -10.88 32.56 -22.96
C GLU A 110 -10.36 31.45 -22.03
N ALA A 111 -10.45 30.19 -22.46
CA ALA A 111 -9.90 29.06 -21.73
C ALA A 111 -8.36 29.11 -21.77
N GLY A 112 -7.75 29.24 -20.59
CA GLY A 112 -6.31 29.17 -20.41
C GLY A 112 -5.83 27.75 -20.16
N ALA A 113 -6.61 26.95 -19.43
CA ALA A 113 -6.35 25.54 -19.22
C ALA A 113 -7.62 24.69 -19.04
N VAL A 114 -7.52 23.42 -19.39
CA VAL A 114 -8.59 22.41 -19.26
C VAL A 114 -8.04 21.18 -18.53
N GLY A 115 -8.78 20.70 -17.54
CA GLY A 115 -8.65 19.36 -16.98
C GLY A 115 -9.84 18.50 -17.40
N VAL A 116 -9.74 17.19 -17.17
CA VAL A 116 -10.75 16.21 -17.63
C VAL A 116 -11.31 15.37 -16.50
N LYS A 117 -12.36 14.59 -16.80
CA LYS A 117 -12.90 13.59 -15.89
C LYS A 117 -11.87 12.49 -15.64
N MET A 118 -11.37 12.40 -14.42
CA MET A 118 -10.43 11.37 -14.01
C MET A 118 -11.17 10.30 -13.21
N LEU A 119 -10.84 9.05 -13.49
CA LEU A 119 -11.27 7.89 -12.73
C LEU A 119 -10.05 7.23 -12.09
N ASP A 120 -10.21 6.61 -10.93
CA ASP A 120 -9.19 5.70 -10.41
C ASP A 120 -9.19 4.38 -11.19
N GLY A 121 -8.22 3.50 -10.96
CA GLY A 121 -8.20 2.19 -11.61
C GLY A 121 -9.30 1.23 -11.11
N LYS A 122 -10.24 1.70 -10.28
CA LYS A 122 -11.51 1.01 -9.97
C LYS A 122 -12.70 1.59 -10.74
N GLY A 123 -12.48 2.54 -11.64
CA GLY A 123 -13.54 3.23 -12.38
C GLY A 123 -14.32 4.26 -11.54
N SER A 124 -13.86 4.58 -10.32
CA SER A 124 -14.52 5.57 -9.47
C SER A 124 -14.04 6.98 -9.81
N PHE A 125 -14.94 7.96 -9.80
CA PHE A 125 -14.57 9.35 -10.03
C PHE A 125 -13.55 9.86 -9.01
N LEU A 126 -12.56 10.59 -9.50
CA LEU A 126 -11.53 11.26 -8.70
C LEU A 126 -11.93 12.72 -8.43
N PRO A 127 -12.25 13.10 -7.18
CA PRO A 127 -12.71 14.45 -6.86
C PRO A 127 -11.67 15.55 -7.15
N GLU A 128 -10.39 15.22 -7.29
CA GLU A 128 -9.36 16.15 -7.75
C GLU A 128 -9.52 16.63 -9.20
N SER A 129 -10.37 16.00 -10.01
CA SER A 129 -10.74 16.48 -11.36
C SER A 129 -11.27 17.91 -11.37
N LYS A 130 -11.84 18.37 -10.26
CA LYS A 130 -12.37 19.72 -10.12
C LYS A 130 -12.12 20.22 -8.70
N ARG A 131 -11.38 21.31 -8.58
CA ARG A 131 -11.05 21.90 -7.28
C ARG A 131 -11.33 23.39 -7.23
N ALA A 132 -11.63 23.84 -6.02
CA ALA A 132 -11.60 25.25 -5.66
C ALA A 132 -10.20 25.64 -5.16
N PHE A 133 -9.87 26.93 -5.18
CA PHE A 133 -8.70 27.45 -4.50
C PHE A 133 -8.76 27.11 -3.00
N PRO A 134 -7.65 26.69 -2.39
CA PRO A 134 -7.60 26.37 -0.96
C PRO A 134 -7.55 27.65 -0.13
N SER A 135 -8.61 28.48 -0.19
CA SER A 135 -8.75 29.64 0.70
C SER A 135 -8.77 29.18 2.16
N PRO A 136 -8.48 30.06 3.14
CA PRO A 136 -8.42 29.66 4.55
C PRO A 136 -9.67 28.93 5.05
N ALA A 137 -10.87 29.37 4.65
CA ALA A 137 -12.12 28.69 4.99
C ALA A 137 -12.23 27.31 4.33
N VAL A 138 -11.88 27.20 3.04
CA VAL A 138 -11.94 25.94 2.29
C VAL A 138 -10.95 24.91 2.86
N ALA A 139 -9.72 25.34 3.16
CA ALA A 139 -8.71 24.51 3.78
C ALA A 139 -9.13 24.07 5.20
N PHE A 140 -9.75 24.96 5.98
CA PHE A 140 -10.32 24.63 7.29
C PHE A 140 -11.38 23.52 7.18
N PHE A 141 -12.40 23.68 6.32
CA PHE A 141 -13.45 22.68 6.14
C PHE A 141 -12.90 21.32 5.67
N LYS A 142 -11.88 21.35 4.81
CA LYS A 142 -11.18 20.15 4.34
C LYS A 142 -10.42 19.47 5.47
N ALA A 143 -9.71 20.23 6.30
CA ALA A 143 -8.79 19.71 7.30
C ALA A 143 -9.52 19.14 8.53
N PHE A 144 -10.67 19.71 8.90
CA PHE A 144 -11.54 19.23 9.98
C PHE A 144 -12.61 18.21 9.52
N GLY A 145 -12.56 17.77 8.26
CA GLY A 145 -13.45 16.71 7.76
C GLY A 145 -14.87 17.16 7.41
N LEU A 146 -15.21 18.44 7.55
CA LEU A 146 -16.52 19.00 7.18
C LEU A 146 -16.82 18.81 5.69
N SER A 147 -15.82 18.89 4.82
CA SER A 147 -15.99 18.57 3.39
C SER A 147 -16.34 17.12 3.12
N LYS A 148 -15.97 16.18 4.02
CA LYS A 148 -16.32 14.76 3.90
C LYS A 148 -17.73 14.49 4.42
N LEU A 149 -18.15 15.21 5.47
CA LEU A 149 -19.49 15.10 6.06
C LEU A 149 -20.56 15.75 5.16
N PHE A 150 -20.23 16.87 4.51
CA PHE A 150 -21.17 17.63 3.69
C PHE A 150 -20.63 17.89 2.26
N PRO A 151 -20.38 16.84 1.47
CA PRO A 151 -19.73 16.97 0.15
C PRO A 151 -20.56 17.74 -0.88
N GLN A 152 -21.89 17.73 -0.75
CA GLN A 152 -22.83 18.43 -1.64
C GLN A 152 -23.10 19.88 -1.23
N SER A 153 -22.49 20.37 -0.14
CA SER A 153 -22.64 21.76 0.29
C SER A 153 -21.76 22.70 -0.53
N LYS A 154 -22.33 23.81 -1.01
CA LYS A 154 -21.57 24.90 -1.66
C LYS A 154 -20.55 25.58 -0.73
N ILE A 155 -20.73 25.44 0.58
CA ILE A 155 -19.86 26.01 1.60
C ILE A 155 -18.82 24.96 2.03
N PHE A 156 -19.27 23.83 2.59
CA PHE A 156 -18.37 22.84 3.19
C PHE A 156 -17.70 21.93 2.15
N GLY A 157 -18.40 21.60 1.06
CA GLY A 157 -17.92 20.75 -0.03
C GLY A 157 -17.12 21.48 -1.11
N ARG A 158 -16.80 22.77 -0.89
CA ARG A 158 -16.22 23.66 -1.90
C ARG A 158 -14.89 23.18 -2.47
N TYR A 159 -14.00 22.59 -1.67
CA TYR A 159 -12.67 22.18 -2.13
C TYR A 159 -12.69 21.25 -3.35
N HIS A 160 -13.64 20.31 -3.41
CA HIS A 160 -13.81 19.38 -4.54
C HIS A 160 -15.02 19.70 -5.41
N LEU A 161 -15.66 20.85 -5.18
CA LEU A 161 -16.84 21.29 -5.90
C LEU A 161 -17.90 20.17 -6.00
N GLY A 162 -18.11 19.44 -4.89
CA GLY A 162 -18.90 18.20 -4.88
C GLY A 162 -20.37 18.40 -5.26
N TYR A 163 -20.87 19.64 -5.13
CA TYR A 163 -22.20 20.10 -5.54
C TYR A 163 -22.36 20.28 -7.06
N LEU A 164 -21.27 20.23 -7.83
CA LEU A 164 -21.33 20.26 -9.30
C LEU A 164 -21.47 18.82 -9.83
N PRO A 165 -22.35 18.54 -10.81
CA PRO A 165 -22.42 17.22 -11.43
C PRO A 165 -21.11 16.83 -12.12
N GLU A 166 -20.71 15.56 -12.02
CA GLU A 166 -19.50 15.03 -12.68
C GLU A 166 -19.66 14.85 -14.19
N SER A 167 -20.91 14.77 -14.67
CA SER A 167 -21.27 14.56 -16.08
C SER A 167 -21.42 15.84 -16.89
N LYS A 168 -21.09 17.01 -16.30
CA LYS A 168 -21.20 18.30 -16.97
C LYS A 168 -19.88 19.04 -16.92
N THR A 169 -19.58 19.75 -17.99
CA THR A 169 -18.44 20.68 -18.07
C THR A 169 -18.68 21.89 -17.19
N HIS A 170 -17.66 22.33 -16.44
CA HIS A 170 -17.76 23.46 -15.50
C HIS A 170 -16.52 24.34 -15.57
N GLU A 171 -16.70 25.65 -15.37
CA GLU A 171 -15.60 26.52 -14.97
C GLU A 171 -15.16 26.13 -13.55
N VAL A 172 -13.84 25.99 -13.35
CA VAL A 172 -13.25 25.60 -12.07
C VAL A 172 -12.06 26.50 -11.74
N GLU A 173 -11.63 26.52 -10.49
CA GLU A 173 -10.53 27.40 -10.06
C GLU A 173 -9.18 26.69 -10.21
N VAL A 174 -9.12 25.41 -9.88
CA VAL A 174 -7.88 24.62 -9.78
C VAL A 174 -8.01 23.31 -10.56
N LEU A 175 -7.03 23.06 -11.41
CA LEU A 175 -6.84 21.79 -12.12
C LEU A 175 -5.82 20.91 -11.39
N ALA A 176 -5.79 19.62 -11.71
CA ALA A 176 -4.78 18.71 -11.17
C ALA A 176 -3.62 18.58 -12.16
N GLY A 177 -2.39 18.61 -11.67
CA GLY A 177 -1.20 18.38 -12.50
C GLY A 177 -1.15 17.01 -13.19
N ALA A 178 -2.03 16.08 -12.80
CA ALA A 178 -2.16 14.77 -13.44
C ALA A 178 -2.63 14.85 -14.90
N PHE A 179 -3.45 15.85 -15.23
CA PHE A 179 -3.84 16.19 -16.59
C PHE A 179 -4.18 17.68 -16.64
N MET A 180 -3.29 18.46 -17.26
CA MET A 180 -3.50 19.90 -17.42
C MET A 180 -3.17 20.31 -18.86
N PHE A 181 -4.22 20.54 -19.66
CA PHE A 181 -4.13 20.93 -21.06
C PHE A 181 -4.18 22.46 -21.17
N ILE A 182 -3.07 23.09 -21.52
CA ILE A 182 -2.82 24.51 -21.31
C ILE A 182 -2.57 25.21 -22.64
N ARG A 183 -3.19 26.37 -22.83
CA ARG A 183 -2.90 27.26 -23.95
C ARG A 183 -1.51 27.88 -23.76
N LYS A 184 -0.65 27.82 -24.78
CA LYS A 184 0.70 28.40 -24.70
C LYS A 184 0.68 29.89 -24.33
N ALA A 185 -0.24 30.67 -24.91
CA ALA A 185 -0.43 32.09 -24.54
C ALA A 185 -0.78 32.31 -23.06
N ALA A 186 -1.46 31.35 -22.41
CA ALA A 186 -1.74 31.43 -20.98
C ALA A 186 -0.48 31.21 -20.14
N ILE A 187 0.40 30.28 -20.54
CA ILE A 187 1.72 30.10 -19.91
C ILE A 187 2.61 31.32 -20.13
N GLU A 188 2.65 31.87 -21.34
CA GLU A 188 3.46 33.05 -21.65
C GLU A 188 3.06 34.27 -20.80
N LYS A 189 1.75 34.40 -20.49
CA LYS A 189 1.25 35.48 -19.65
C LYS A 189 1.34 35.19 -18.14
N ALA A 190 1.07 33.96 -17.73
CA ALA A 190 1.07 33.57 -16.31
C ALA A 190 2.48 33.25 -15.76
N GLY A 191 3.42 32.91 -16.63
CA GLY A 191 4.73 32.34 -16.31
C GLY A 191 4.72 30.80 -16.20
N LEU A 192 5.91 30.21 -16.20
CA LEU A 192 6.13 28.76 -16.04
C LEU A 192 5.65 28.22 -14.68
N LEU A 193 5.78 26.91 -14.43
CA LEU A 193 5.54 26.36 -13.08
C LEU A 193 6.56 26.95 -12.11
N ASP A 194 6.11 27.26 -10.90
CA ASP A 194 6.98 27.89 -9.90
C ASP A 194 7.89 26.83 -9.24
N GLU A 195 9.19 26.92 -9.51
CA GLU A 195 10.18 25.92 -9.10
C GLU A 195 10.45 25.89 -7.59
N THR A 196 9.90 26.82 -6.81
CA THR A 196 9.91 26.70 -5.34
C THR A 196 9.07 25.53 -4.85
N PHE A 197 8.10 25.08 -5.65
CA PHE A 197 7.31 23.90 -5.38
C PHE A 197 8.01 22.66 -5.96
N PHE A 198 8.53 21.81 -5.07
CA PHE A 198 9.05 20.51 -5.48
C PHE A 198 7.92 19.59 -6.00
N MET A 199 6.75 19.58 -5.32
CA MET A 199 5.55 18.78 -5.68
C MET A 199 4.29 19.23 -4.90
N TYR A 200 3.09 18.96 -5.46
CA TYR A 200 1.74 19.12 -4.87
C TYR A 200 1.19 20.55 -4.68
N GLY A 201 1.88 21.59 -5.11
CA GLY A 201 1.40 22.98 -5.02
C GLY A 201 1.54 23.77 -6.30
N GLU A 202 2.41 23.30 -7.20
CA GLU A 202 2.70 23.90 -8.49
C GLU A 202 1.49 23.95 -9.43
N ASP A 203 0.62 22.94 -9.39
CA ASP A 203 -0.61 22.90 -10.18
C ASP A 203 -1.67 23.89 -9.67
N ILE A 204 -1.80 24.02 -8.34
CA ILE A 204 -2.64 25.02 -7.67
C ILE A 204 -2.14 26.43 -7.97
N ASP A 205 -0.83 26.65 -7.83
CA ASP A 205 -0.16 27.92 -8.10
C ASP A 205 -0.34 28.35 -9.56
N LEU A 206 -0.04 27.48 -10.51
CA LEU A 206 -0.19 27.79 -11.93
C LEU A 206 -1.67 28.03 -12.30
N SER A 207 -2.59 27.21 -11.79
CA SER A 207 -4.04 27.43 -12.00
C SER A 207 -4.47 28.82 -11.52
N TYR A 208 -3.98 29.25 -10.35
CA TYR A 208 -4.25 30.56 -9.78
C TYR A 208 -3.67 31.69 -10.64
N ARG A 209 -2.42 31.55 -11.09
CA ARG A 209 -1.78 32.55 -11.95
C ARG A 209 -2.43 32.65 -13.33
N ILE A 210 -2.90 31.55 -13.91
CA ILE A 210 -3.68 31.57 -15.17
C ILE A 210 -4.96 32.39 -15.01
N VAL A 211 -5.70 32.20 -13.91
CA VAL A 211 -6.89 33.01 -13.61
C VAL A 211 -6.54 34.48 -13.40
N LYS A 212 -5.45 34.78 -12.68
CA LYS A 212 -4.96 36.16 -12.50
C LYS A 212 -4.48 36.81 -13.80
N ALA A 213 -4.01 36.02 -14.76
CA ALA A 213 -3.67 36.48 -16.09
C ALA A 213 -4.91 36.79 -16.97
N GLY A 214 -6.12 36.59 -16.46
CA GLY A 214 -7.38 36.91 -17.14
C GLY A 214 -7.95 35.77 -17.99
N PHE A 215 -7.41 34.57 -17.86
CA PHE A 215 -7.96 33.36 -18.48
C PHE A 215 -8.88 32.60 -17.52
N LYS A 216 -9.58 31.59 -18.03
CA LYS A 216 -10.41 30.67 -17.25
C LYS A 216 -9.85 29.25 -17.26
N ASN A 217 -10.07 28.52 -16.16
CA ASN A 217 -9.82 27.08 -16.10
C ASN A 217 -11.14 26.32 -16.21
N TYR A 218 -11.13 25.20 -16.94
CA TYR A 218 -12.33 24.38 -17.16
C TYR A 218 -12.10 22.91 -16.81
N TYR A 219 -13.14 22.29 -16.26
CA TYR A 219 -13.29 20.85 -16.14
C TYR A 219 -14.16 20.36 -17.30
N LEU A 220 -13.60 19.53 -18.19
CA LEU A 220 -14.29 18.94 -19.33
C LEU A 220 -14.81 17.54 -18.98
N ALA A 221 -16.13 17.33 -19.10
CA ALA A 221 -16.77 16.06 -18.75
C ALA A 221 -16.89 15.07 -19.92
N ASP A 222 -16.68 15.55 -21.16
CA ASP A 222 -16.96 14.80 -22.40
C ASP A 222 -15.91 13.73 -22.73
N THR A 223 -14.78 13.74 -22.03
CA THR A 223 -13.72 12.73 -22.12
C THR A 223 -13.22 12.34 -20.73
N ARG A 224 -12.68 11.13 -20.64
CA ARG A 224 -12.24 10.52 -19.38
C ARG A 224 -10.81 10.03 -19.49
N ILE A 225 -10.14 9.96 -18.35
CA ILE A 225 -8.86 9.27 -18.21
C ILE A 225 -8.89 8.39 -16.97
N ILE A 226 -8.06 7.36 -16.95
CA ILE A 226 -7.68 6.68 -15.70
C ILE A 226 -6.45 7.37 -15.15
N HIS A 227 -6.40 7.59 -13.84
CA HIS A 227 -5.22 8.01 -13.11
C HIS A 227 -5.05 7.09 -11.90
N TYR A 228 -4.03 6.22 -11.95
CA TYR A 228 -3.82 5.16 -10.95
C TYR A 228 -3.43 5.69 -9.57
N LYS A 229 -2.94 6.95 -9.50
CA LYS A 229 -2.76 7.78 -8.31
C LYS A 229 -1.89 7.16 -7.20
N GLY A 230 -0.69 7.72 -7.06
CA GLY A 230 0.18 7.47 -5.90
C GLY A 230 1.21 6.37 -6.12
N GLU A 231 1.41 5.98 -7.38
CA GLU A 231 2.37 4.95 -7.77
C GLU A 231 3.81 5.47 -7.67
N SER A 232 4.07 6.73 -8.05
CA SER A 232 5.38 7.39 -7.87
C SER A 232 5.62 7.94 -6.46
N THR A 233 4.62 7.95 -5.57
CA THR A 233 4.79 8.41 -4.18
C THR A 233 3.88 7.67 -3.22
N LYS A 234 4.48 6.92 -2.29
CA LYS A 234 3.77 6.19 -1.22
C LYS A 234 2.92 7.14 -0.37
N LYS A 235 1.64 7.21 -0.72
CA LYS A 235 0.62 8.02 -0.08
C LYS A 235 0.50 7.62 1.40
N GLY A 236 0.50 8.60 2.30
CA GLY A 236 0.49 8.36 3.75
C GLY A 236 1.87 8.20 4.40
N SER A 237 2.96 8.22 3.62
CA SER A 237 4.29 8.43 4.21
C SER A 237 4.37 9.80 4.89
N MET A 238 5.16 9.90 5.97
CA MET A 238 5.40 11.18 6.64
C MET A 238 5.97 12.23 5.68
N ASN A 239 6.76 11.77 4.70
CA ASN A 239 7.34 12.62 3.64
C ASN A 239 6.25 13.22 2.74
N TYR A 240 5.26 12.44 2.30
CA TYR A 240 4.11 12.95 1.52
C TYR A 240 3.40 14.08 2.28
N VAL A 241 3.04 13.85 3.55
CA VAL A 241 2.33 14.83 4.37
C VAL A 241 3.16 16.10 4.55
N ARG A 242 4.46 15.94 4.81
CA ARG A 242 5.39 17.06 4.95
C ARG A 242 5.50 17.89 3.67
N MET A 243 5.67 17.24 2.50
CA MET A 243 5.79 17.92 1.21
C MET A 243 4.50 18.68 0.86
N PHE A 244 3.35 18.04 1.00
CA PHE A 244 2.06 18.70 0.76
C PHE A 244 1.87 19.92 1.68
N TYR A 245 2.20 19.78 2.96
CA TYR A 245 2.09 20.88 3.91
C TYR A 245 3.05 22.03 3.59
N GLN A 246 4.29 21.72 3.21
CA GLN A 246 5.27 22.71 2.78
C GLN A 246 4.79 23.46 1.53
N ALA A 247 4.24 22.75 0.55
CA ALA A 247 3.63 23.37 -0.63
C ALA A 247 2.48 24.33 -0.23
N MET A 248 1.62 23.94 0.70
CA MET A 248 0.53 24.81 1.17
C MET A 248 1.03 26.03 1.94
N ILE A 249 2.14 25.92 2.69
CA ILE A 249 2.80 27.07 3.32
C ILE A 249 3.30 28.04 2.24
N ILE A 250 4.06 27.55 1.25
CA ILE A 250 4.62 28.37 0.17
C ILE A 250 3.48 29.09 -0.57
N PHE A 251 2.43 28.37 -0.95
CA PHE A 251 1.26 28.94 -1.62
C PHE A 251 0.62 30.05 -0.77
N SER A 252 0.41 29.81 0.53
CA SER A 252 -0.20 30.80 1.43
C SER A 252 0.66 32.07 1.60
N GLN A 253 1.99 31.92 1.67
CA GLN A 253 2.92 33.04 1.80
C GLN A 253 2.98 33.90 0.54
N LYS A 254 2.76 33.30 -0.63
CA LYS A 254 2.79 34.01 -1.92
C LYS A 254 1.48 34.72 -2.23
N HIS A 255 0.35 34.09 -1.94
CA HIS A 255 -0.95 34.53 -2.46
C HIS A 255 -1.89 35.16 -1.44
N PHE A 256 -1.61 35.01 -0.14
CA PHE A 256 -2.41 35.64 0.93
C PHE A 256 -1.69 36.79 1.60
N SER A 257 -2.44 37.68 2.26
CA SER A 257 -1.86 38.72 3.11
C SER A 257 -1.07 38.09 4.27
N PRO A 258 -0.08 38.78 4.87
CA PRO A 258 0.71 38.24 5.97
C PRO A 258 -0.14 37.71 7.13
N GLN A 259 -1.22 38.41 7.49
CA GLN A 259 -2.16 37.95 8.52
C GLN A 259 -2.94 36.71 8.07
N GLY A 260 -3.41 36.69 6.81
CA GLY A 260 -4.12 35.55 6.24
C GLY A 260 -3.25 34.29 6.13
N ALA A 261 -1.98 34.44 5.73
CA ALA A 261 -0.99 33.37 5.69
C ALA A 261 -0.70 32.83 7.10
N GLY A 262 -0.48 33.70 8.10
CA GLY A 262 -0.25 33.29 9.49
C GLY A 262 -1.41 32.48 10.09
N PHE A 263 -2.65 32.91 9.83
CA PHE A 263 -3.86 32.19 10.24
C PHE A 263 -3.98 30.83 9.53
N TYR A 264 -3.78 30.81 8.21
CA TYR A 264 -3.82 29.59 7.39
C TYR A 264 -2.82 28.53 7.86
N ILE A 265 -1.58 28.94 8.07
CA ILE A 265 -0.50 28.06 8.55
C ILE A 265 -0.85 27.50 9.94
N SER A 266 -1.35 28.34 10.85
CA SER A 266 -1.78 27.91 12.19
C SER A 266 -2.89 26.85 12.15
N MET A 267 -3.91 27.05 11.32
CA MET A 267 -5.00 26.09 11.14
C MET A 267 -4.52 24.76 10.59
N LEU A 268 -3.63 24.78 9.59
CA LEU A 268 -3.07 23.57 9.03
C LEU A 268 -2.23 22.79 10.06
N LYS A 269 -1.41 23.47 10.89
CA LYS A 269 -0.66 22.82 11.98
C LYS A 269 -1.60 22.09 12.94
N ILE A 270 -2.64 22.77 13.42
CA ILE A 270 -3.64 22.18 14.32
C ILE A 270 -4.28 20.95 13.68
N ALA A 271 -4.70 21.03 12.43
CA ALA A 271 -5.34 19.91 11.76
C ALA A 271 -4.40 18.72 11.49
N ILE A 272 -3.09 18.95 11.36
CA ILE A 272 -2.09 17.86 11.30
C ILE A 272 -2.01 17.17 12.66
N TYR A 273 -1.91 17.92 13.76
CA TYR A 273 -1.87 17.33 15.10
C TYR A 273 -3.15 16.56 15.45
N VAL A 274 -4.32 17.10 15.11
CA VAL A 274 -5.62 16.43 15.31
C VAL A 274 -5.68 15.13 14.49
N ARG A 275 -5.27 15.14 13.21
CA ARG A 275 -5.25 13.94 12.38
C ARG A 275 -4.22 12.91 12.85
N ALA A 276 -3.06 13.36 13.31
CA ALA A 276 -2.04 12.48 13.87
C ALA A 276 -2.56 11.79 15.15
N ALA A 277 -3.15 12.55 16.07
CA ALA A 277 -3.77 12.02 17.28
C ALA A 277 -4.91 11.03 16.94
N ALA A 278 -5.83 11.40 16.05
CA ALA A 278 -6.92 10.53 15.61
C ALA A 278 -6.41 9.24 14.95
N SER A 279 -5.36 9.31 14.13
CA SER A 279 -4.72 8.13 13.53
C SER A 279 -4.08 7.24 14.59
N VAL A 280 -3.39 7.80 15.59
CA VAL A 280 -2.80 7.02 16.69
C VAL A 280 -3.90 6.33 17.49
N ILE A 281 -4.95 7.05 17.87
CA ILE A 281 -6.10 6.50 18.58
C ILE A 281 -6.75 5.39 17.76
N SER A 282 -7.03 5.63 16.47
CA SER A 282 -7.62 4.63 15.58
C SER A 282 -6.77 3.36 15.49
N ARG A 283 -5.44 3.47 15.35
CA ARG A 283 -4.53 2.31 15.35
C ARG A 283 -4.52 1.56 16.68
N ILE A 284 -4.60 2.28 17.80
CA ILE A 284 -4.69 1.65 19.12
C ILE A 284 -6.02 0.89 19.23
N VAL A 285 -7.13 1.51 18.86
CA VAL A 285 -8.46 0.89 18.89
C VAL A 285 -8.53 -0.34 17.99
N THR A 286 -8.10 -0.25 16.74
CA THR A 286 -8.15 -1.38 15.80
C THR A 286 -7.22 -2.52 16.19
N ARG A 287 -6.07 -2.22 16.82
CA ARG A 287 -5.13 -3.23 17.29
C ARG A 287 -5.56 -3.91 18.58
N LEU A 288 -6.27 -3.19 19.46
CA LEU A 288 -6.68 -3.69 20.77
C LEU A 288 -8.11 -4.24 20.80
N SER A 289 -8.96 -3.94 19.80
CA SER A 289 -10.36 -4.38 19.78
C SER A 289 -10.52 -5.89 19.86
N LEU A 290 -9.78 -6.65 19.04
CA LEU A 290 -9.89 -8.11 19.02
C LEU A 290 -9.34 -8.78 20.30
N PRO A 291 -8.14 -8.43 20.81
CA PRO A 291 -7.69 -8.88 22.13
C PRO A 291 -8.65 -8.51 23.26
N PHE A 292 -9.29 -7.34 23.18
CA PHE A 292 -10.26 -6.90 24.19
C PHE A 292 -11.53 -7.76 24.16
N ILE A 293 -12.05 -8.07 22.96
CA ILE A 293 -13.19 -8.99 22.81
C ILE A 293 -12.82 -10.35 23.40
N ASP A 294 -11.68 -10.93 22.99
CA ASP A 294 -11.21 -12.22 23.50
C ASP A 294 -11.03 -12.20 25.05
N ALA A 295 -10.54 -11.08 25.62
CA ALA A 295 -10.41 -10.92 27.06
C ALA A 295 -11.78 -10.97 27.78
N MET A 296 -12.76 -10.23 27.25
CA MET A 296 -14.10 -10.12 27.85
C MET A 296 -14.87 -11.45 27.78
N THR A 297 -14.80 -12.16 26.65
CA THR A 297 -15.49 -13.44 26.46
C THR A 297 -14.86 -14.55 27.29
N ILE A 298 -13.52 -14.62 27.34
CA ILE A 298 -12.81 -15.57 28.22
C ILE A 298 -13.13 -15.27 29.69
N TYR A 299 -13.16 -14.00 30.10
CA TYR A 299 -13.51 -13.62 31.47
C TYR A 299 -14.93 -14.10 31.85
N GLY A 300 -15.91 -13.84 30.98
CA GLY A 300 -17.29 -14.33 31.17
C GLY A 300 -17.36 -15.86 31.25
N GLY A 301 -16.62 -16.56 30.39
CA GLY A 301 -16.50 -18.02 30.43
C GLY A 301 -15.90 -18.55 31.73
N MET A 302 -14.85 -17.91 32.23
CA MET A 302 -14.21 -18.27 33.49
C MET A 302 -15.14 -18.10 34.69
N VAL A 303 -15.98 -17.06 34.71
CA VAL A 303 -17.03 -16.88 35.73
C VAL A 303 -18.05 -18.03 35.67
N MET A 304 -18.48 -18.43 34.47
CA MET A 304 -19.40 -19.56 34.29
C MET A 304 -18.77 -20.88 34.74
N ILE A 305 -17.53 -21.17 34.32
CA ILE A 305 -16.78 -22.38 34.70
C ILE A 305 -16.60 -22.43 36.22
N LYS A 306 -16.20 -21.32 36.85
CA LYS A 306 -16.04 -21.21 38.30
C LYS A 306 -17.34 -21.53 39.02
N ASN A 307 -18.46 -20.94 38.59
CA ASN A 307 -19.77 -21.15 39.24
C ASN A 307 -20.24 -22.60 39.07
N PHE A 308 -20.08 -23.17 37.88
CA PHE A 308 -20.39 -24.57 37.62
C PHE A 308 -19.54 -25.51 38.49
N TRP A 309 -18.23 -25.31 38.51
CA TRP A 309 -17.29 -26.15 39.25
C TRP A 309 -17.53 -26.10 40.76
N GLN A 310 -17.78 -24.90 41.28
CA GLN A 310 -18.11 -24.69 42.69
C GLN A 310 -19.41 -25.42 43.08
N ASN A 311 -20.47 -25.25 42.28
CA ASN A 311 -21.82 -25.70 42.63
C ASN A 311 -22.08 -27.18 42.32
N ASN A 312 -21.30 -27.81 41.44
CA ASN A 312 -21.58 -29.19 41.00
C ASN A 312 -20.47 -30.19 41.37
N ILE A 313 -19.21 -29.73 41.48
CA ILE A 313 -18.07 -30.64 41.70
C ILE A 313 -17.51 -30.47 43.11
N LYS A 314 -17.32 -29.23 43.56
CA LYS A 314 -16.83 -28.94 44.93
C LYS A 314 -17.94 -28.67 45.95
N ALA A 315 -19.20 -28.89 45.58
CA ALA A 315 -20.35 -28.63 46.45
C ALA A 315 -20.29 -29.44 47.74
N SER A 316 -19.83 -30.70 47.68
CA SER A 316 -19.66 -31.59 48.84
C SER A 316 -18.48 -31.21 49.74
N GLU A 317 -17.50 -30.47 49.23
CA GLU A 317 -16.30 -30.03 49.96
C GLU A 317 -16.50 -28.65 50.63
N GLY A 318 -17.65 -27.99 50.43
CA GLY A 318 -17.93 -26.64 50.96
C GLY A 318 -16.99 -25.54 50.45
N THR A 319 -16.21 -25.82 49.40
CA THR A 319 -15.18 -24.89 48.92
C THR A 319 -15.82 -23.74 48.16
N THR A 320 -15.67 -22.52 48.66
CA THR A 320 -16.05 -21.30 47.94
C THR A 320 -14.80 -20.63 47.38
N TYR A 321 -14.85 -20.22 46.11
CA TYR A 321 -13.76 -19.42 45.56
C TYR A 321 -13.93 -17.98 46.04
N PRO A 322 -12.86 -17.38 46.59
CA PRO A 322 -12.94 -16.03 47.09
C PRO A 322 -12.91 -15.04 45.91
N ASN A 323 -13.32 -13.79 46.15
CA ASN A 323 -13.50 -12.79 45.09
C ASN A 323 -12.17 -12.45 44.38
N GLU A 324 -11.06 -12.56 45.10
CA GLU A 324 -9.69 -12.38 44.64
C GLU A 324 -9.37 -13.32 43.46
N TYR A 325 -9.94 -14.53 43.43
CA TYR A 325 -9.77 -15.43 42.31
C TYR A 325 -10.31 -14.82 41.00
N ILE A 326 -11.50 -14.23 41.05
CA ILE A 326 -12.16 -13.63 39.88
C ILE A 326 -11.58 -12.26 39.51
N TYR A 327 -11.15 -11.46 40.48
CA TYR A 327 -10.66 -10.09 40.23
C TYR A 327 -9.15 -10.00 40.00
N ILE A 328 -8.37 -11.00 40.42
CA ILE A 328 -6.90 -10.97 40.33
C ILE A 328 -6.40 -12.14 39.48
N VAL A 329 -6.75 -13.38 39.86
CA VAL A 329 -6.17 -14.58 39.24
C VAL A 329 -6.67 -14.77 37.81
N VAL A 330 -7.98 -14.69 37.57
CA VAL A 330 -8.57 -14.85 36.24
C VAL A 330 -8.04 -13.79 35.25
N PRO A 331 -8.01 -12.48 35.56
CA PRO A 331 -7.35 -11.49 34.71
C PRO A 331 -5.87 -11.81 34.46
N GLY A 332 -5.14 -12.31 35.46
CA GLY A 332 -3.76 -12.77 35.30
C GLY A 332 -3.62 -13.88 34.26
N TYR A 333 -4.49 -14.90 34.30
CA TYR A 333 -4.50 -15.98 33.30
C TYR A 333 -4.79 -15.45 31.90
N ILE A 334 -5.78 -14.58 31.77
CA ILE A 334 -6.16 -13.96 30.50
C ILE A 334 -4.99 -13.16 29.94
N ILE A 335 -4.35 -12.30 30.73
CA ILE A 335 -3.18 -11.52 30.28
C ILE A 335 -2.08 -12.43 29.75
N MET A 336 -1.78 -13.52 30.46
CA MET A 336 -0.76 -14.48 30.03
C MET A 336 -1.13 -15.20 28.73
N TRP A 337 -2.38 -15.67 28.59
CA TRP A 337 -2.86 -16.27 27.35
C TRP A 337 -2.82 -15.29 26.18
N LEU A 338 -3.36 -14.08 26.34
CA LEU A 338 -3.39 -13.08 25.28
C LEU A 338 -1.97 -12.66 24.86
N ALA A 339 -1.05 -12.53 25.82
CA ALA A 339 0.36 -12.25 25.54
C ALA A 339 1.01 -13.39 24.74
N SER A 340 0.83 -14.65 25.14
CA SER A 340 1.37 -15.79 24.41
C SER A 340 0.75 -15.95 23.02
N VAL A 341 -0.55 -15.70 22.85
CA VAL A 341 -1.21 -15.67 21.54
C VAL A 341 -0.68 -14.54 20.67
N PHE A 342 -0.45 -13.36 21.25
CA PHE A 342 0.17 -12.23 20.55
C PHE A 342 1.54 -12.59 20.00
N PHE A 343 2.42 -13.18 20.80
CA PHE A 343 3.74 -13.61 20.35
C PHE A 343 3.70 -14.78 19.37
N SER A 344 2.72 -15.68 19.49
CA SER A 344 2.51 -16.76 18.51
C SER A 344 1.93 -16.28 17.17
N GLY A 345 1.50 -15.01 17.08
CA GLY A 345 0.94 -14.42 15.86
C GLY A 345 -0.55 -14.71 15.64
N GLY A 346 -1.31 -14.95 16.72
CA GLY A 346 -2.75 -15.24 16.65
C GLY A 346 -3.66 -14.02 16.43
N TYR A 347 -3.11 -12.81 16.43
CA TYR A 347 -3.81 -11.55 16.13
C TYR A 347 -3.36 -10.93 14.79
N GLU A 348 -2.63 -11.68 13.97
CA GLU A 348 -2.30 -11.24 12.62
C GLU A 348 -3.52 -11.39 11.70
N GLU A 349 -3.63 -10.55 10.67
CA GLU A 349 -4.75 -10.50 9.72
C GLU A 349 -5.06 -11.86 9.05
N LYS A 350 -4.04 -12.72 8.92
CA LYS A 350 -4.16 -14.10 8.41
C LYS A 350 -3.69 -15.14 9.43
N ALA A 351 -4.08 -14.96 10.70
CA ALA A 351 -3.72 -15.91 11.76
C ALA A 351 -4.31 -17.29 11.47
N ARG A 352 -3.44 -18.29 11.31
CA ARG A 352 -3.86 -19.69 11.21
C ARG A 352 -4.34 -20.20 12.58
N PRO A 353 -5.37 -21.07 12.64
CA PRO A 353 -5.83 -21.68 13.90
C PRO A 353 -4.71 -22.26 14.75
N ALA A 354 -3.74 -22.93 14.12
CA ALA A 354 -2.56 -23.49 14.78
C ALA A 354 -1.75 -22.46 15.59
N ARG A 355 -1.68 -21.19 15.15
CA ARG A 355 -0.96 -20.14 15.88
C ARG A 355 -1.67 -19.75 17.16
N ILE A 356 -2.99 -19.69 17.15
CA ILE A 356 -3.81 -19.36 18.32
C ILE A 356 -3.71 -20.50 19.34
N ILE A 357 -3.94 -21.73 18.91
CA ILE A 357 -3.86 -22.93 19.75
C ILE A 357 -2.47 -23.05 20.39
N ARG A 358 -1.41 -22.91 19.59
CA ARG A 358 -0.03 -22.92 20.09
C ARG A 358 0.22 -21.81 21.12
N GLY A 359 -0.29 -20.61 20.87
CA GLY A 359 -0.17 -19.48 21.80
C GLY A 359 -0.86 -19.74 23.14
N LEU A 360 -2.10 -20.24 23.11
CA LEU A 360 -2.84 -20.63 24.31
C LEU A 360 -2.13 -21.75 25.06
N PHE A 361 -1.63 -22.77 24.35
CA PHE A 361 -0.91 -23.89 24.95
C PHE A 361 0.35 -23.43 25.70
N PHE A 362 1.20 -22.61 25.06
CA PHE A 362 2.36 -22.04 25.74
C PHE A 362 1.96 -21.12 26.90
N GLY A 363 0.90 -20.32 26.76
CA GLY A 363 0.38 -19.50 27.86
C GLY A 363 -0.04 -20.35 29.05
N THR A 364 -0.72 -21.48 28.83
CA THR A 364 -1.10 -22.44 29.86
C THR A 364 0.11 -23.06 30.55
N ILE A 365 1.17 -23.40 29.81
CA ILE A 365 2.43 -23.91 30.40
C ILE A 365 3.03 -22.85 31.32
N VAL A 366 3.10 -21.59 30.88
CA VAL A 366 3.65 -20.50 31.70
C VAL A 366 2.79 -20.25 32.93
N ILE A 367 1.46 -20.25 32.79
CA ILE A 367 0.53 -20.12 33.93
C ILE A 367 0.75 -21.27 34.92
N ALA A 368 0.85 -22.52 34.45
CA ALA A 368 1.07 -23.68 35.30
C ALA A 368 2.44 -23.63 36.02
N ALA A 369 3.48 -23.15 35.33
CA ALA A 369 4.80 -22.94 35.92
C ALA A 369 4.74 -21.89 37.03
N ILE A 370 4.18 -20.70 36.76
CA ILE A 370 4.02 -19.63 37.76
C ILE A 370 3.16 -20.12 38.93
N TYR A 371 2.04 -20.79 38.64
CA TYR A 371 1.15 -21.37 39.65
C TYR A 371 1.88 -22.32 40.61
N GLY A 372 2.88 -23.06 40.11
CA GLY A 372 3.71 -23.94 40.93
C GLY A 372 4.54 -23.22 41.98
N PHE A 373 4.93 -21.96 41.72
CA PHE A 373 5.75 -21.12 42.60
C PHE A 373 4.95 -20.15 43.47
N LEU A 374 3.62 -20.06 43.29
CA LEU A 374 2.77 -19.21 44.12
C LEU A 374 2.59 -19.81 45.53
N PRO A 375 2.41 -18.97 46.56
CA PRO A 375 2.06 -19.45 47.90
C PRO A 375 0.65 -20.08 47.92
N ASP A 376 0.40 -20.91 48.93
CA ASP A 376 -0.76 -21.83 49.01
C ASP A 376 -2.11 -21.12 48.95
N ASP A 377 -2.18 -19.90 49.49
CA ASP A 377 -3.34 -19.02 49.48
C ASP A 377 -3.73 -18.53 48.07
N LEU A 378 -2.79 -18.53 47.13
CA LEU A 378 -3.01 -18.16 45.73
C LEU A 378 -3.14 -19.38 44.80
N ARG A 379 -3.03 -20.61 45.33
CA ARG A 379 -3.12 -21.87 44.58
C ARG A 379 -4.52 -22.48 44.68
N PHE A 380 -5.47 -21.88 43.97
CA PHE A 380 -6.89 -22.27 44.01
C PHE A 380 -7.20 -23.63 43.38
N SER A 381 -7.03 -23.79 42.06
CA SER A 381 -7.37 -25.05 41.38
C SER A 381 -6.68 -25.17 40.02
N ARG A 382 -5.93 -26.27 39.83
CA ARG A 382 -5.33 -26.63 38.54
C ARG A 382 -6.39 -26.97 37.49
N ALA A 383 -7.56 -27.47 37.91
CA ALA A 383 -8.66 -27.74 36.99
C ALA A 383 -9.17 -26.47 36.30
N MET A 384 -9.14 -25.33 36.99
CA MET A 384 -9.56 -24.05 36.39
C MET A 384 -8.59 -23.57 35.30
N ILE A 385 -7.29 -23.85 35.44
CA ILE A 385 -6.31 -23.55 34.40
C ILE A 385 -6.60 -24.38 33.15
N LEU A 386 -6.86 -25.69 33.31
CA LEU A 386 -7.11 -26.60 32.20
C LEU A 386 -8.46 -26.32 31.50
N LEU A 387 -9.54 -26.18 32.28
CA LEU A 387 -10.86 -25.88 31.75
C LEU A 387 -10.91 -24.50 31.09
N GLY A 388 -10.25 -23.51 31.70
CA GLY A 388 -10.10 -22.19 31.10
C GLY A 388 -9.33 -22.23 29.78
N PHE A 389 -8.28 -23.05 29.67
CA PHE A 389 -7.56 -23.26 28.41
C PHE A 389 -8.47 -23.85 27.33
N VAL A 390 -9.21 -24.92 27.65
CA VAL A 390 -10.14 -25.57 26.71
C VAL A 390 -11.21 -24.58 26.24
N PHE A 391 -11.78 -23.81 27.18
CA PHE A 391 -12.76 -22.77 26.86
C PHE A 391 -12.16 -21.68 25.98
N ALA A 392 -10.98 -21.17 26.33
CA ALA A 392 -10.30 -20.12 25.55
C ALA A 392 -9.99 -20.58 24.12
N VAL A 393 -9.60 -21.85 23.92
CA VAL A 393 -9.42 -22.42 22.57
C VAL A 393 -10.73 -22.38 21.80
N PHE A 394 -11.82 -22.87 22.39
CA PHE A 394 -13.12 -22.91 21.73
C PHE A 394 -13.66 -21.49 21.44
N ASP A 395 -13.63 -20.60 22.42
CA ASP A 395 -14.13 -19.24 22.35
C ASP A 395 -13.39 -18.42 21.29
N MET A 396 -12.05 -18.41 21.32
CA MET A 396 -11.27 -17.69 20.32
C MET A 396 -11.49 -18.26 18.91
N MET A 397 -11.60 -19.59 18.75
CA MET A 397 -11.92 -20.18 17.45
C MET A 397 -13.31 -19.77 16.95
N LEU A 398 -14.32 -19.80 17.82
CA LEU A 398 -15.67 -19.37 17.49
C LEU A 398 -15.71 -17.90 17.06
N ILE A 399 -15.07 -17.01 17.82
CA ILE A 399 -14.96 -15.58 17.48
C ILE A 399 -14.29 -15.40 16.12
N ARG A 400 -13.20 -16.12 15.83
CA ARG A 400 -12.54 -16.04 14.51
C ARG A 400 -13.46 -16.53 13.39
N VAL A 401 -14.17 -17.64 13.57
CA VAL A 401 -15.15 -18.13 12.58
C VAL A 401 -16.27 -17.12 12.35
N LEU A 402 -16.81 -16.52 13.42
CA LEU A 402 -17.88 -15.52 13.31
C LEU A 402 -17.42 -14.26 12.56
N ILE A 403 -16.25 -13.72 12.93
CA ILE A 403 -15.66 -12.56 12.23
C ILE A 403 -15.44 -12.90 10.75
N HIS A 404 -14.87 -14.07 10.47
CA HIS A 404 -14.61 -14.52 9.10
C HIS A 404 -15.91 -14.71 8.30
N ALA A 405 -16.93 -15.30 8.90
CA ALA A 405 -18.25 -15.47 8.28
C ALA A 405 -18.92 -14.12 8.00
N MET A 406 -18.78 -13.14 8.89
CA MET A 406 -19.29 -11.78 8.69
C MET A 406 -18.56 -11.05 7.56
N GLN A 407 -17.25 -11.27 7.42
CA GLN A 407 -16.42 -10.59 6.41
C GLN A 407 -16.48 -11.25 5.03
N HIS A 408 -16.44 -12.58 4.97
CA HIS A 408 -16.22 -13.34 3.74
C HIS A 408 -17.37 -14.29 3.38
N ARG A 409 -18.43 -14.35 4.20
CA ARG A 409 -19.59 -15.25 4.03
C ARG A 409 -19.20 -16.72 3.87
N ASN A 410 -18.08 -17.14 4.46
CA ASN A 410 -17.58 -18.52 4.46
C ASN A 410 -16.96 -18.89 5.83
N LEU A 411 -16.78 -20.19 6.08
CA LEU A 411 -16.33 -20.73 7.37
C LEU A 411 -14.85 -21.19 7.37
N ARG A 412 -14.15 -21.09 6.23
CA ARG A 412 -12.78 -21.63 6.06
C ARG A 412 -11.72 -20.63 6.56
N LEU A 413 -11.26 -20.80 7.80
CA LEU A 413 -10.24 -19.95 8.41
C LEU A 413 -8.85 -20.13 7.79
N GLY A 414 -8.21 -19.03 7.38
CA GLY A 414 -6.78 -18.98 7.05
C GLY A 414 -6.42 -19.14 5.57
N GLU A 415 -7.40 -19.34 4.71
CA GLU A 415 -7.25 -19.26 3.25
C GLU A 415 -7.92 -17.98 2.76
N ALA A 416 -7.17 -17.12 2.06
CA ALA A 416 -7.81 -16.06 1.31
C ALA A 416 -8.65 -16.73 0.21
N PRO A 417 -9.91 -16.33 -0.01
CA PRO A 417 -10.67 -16.87 -1.13
C PRO A 417 -9.88 -16.65 -2.42
N GLU A 418 -9.77 -17.70 -3.25
CA GLU A 418 -9.22 -17.56 -4.59
C GLU A 418 -10.11 -16.58 -5.36
N LYS A 419 -9.51 -15.50 -5.86
CA LYS A 419 -10.26 -14.51 -6.64
C LYS A 419 -10.70 -15.16 -7.95
N ARG A 420 -11.98 -15.03 -8.27
CA ARG A 420 -12.56 -15.52 -9.51
C ARG A 420 -12.22 -14.52 -10.61
N LEU A 421 -11.40 -14.96 -11.55
CA LEU A 421 -10.76 -14.11 -12.54
C LEU A 421 -11.30 -14.40 -13.94
N ILE A 422 -11.55 -13.33 -14.70
CA ILE A 422 -11.74 -13.41 -16.15
C ILE A 422 -10.76 -12.50 -16.90
N ILE A 423 -10.50 -12.86 -18.16
CA ILE A 423 -9.71 -12.05 -19.08
C ILE A 423 -10.61 -11.53 -20.19
N VAL A 424 -10.48 -10.27 -20.54
CA VAL A 424 -11.25 -9.61 -21.61
C VAL A 424 -10.30 -9.26 -22.74
N GLY A 425 -10.42 -9.96 -23.86
CA GLY A 425 -9.51 -9.84 -24.99
C GLY A 425 -9.74 -10.92 -26.04
N SER A 426 -8.92 -10.90 -27.07
CA SER A 426 -8.86 -11.97 -28.06
C SER A 426 -8.39 -13.28 -27.41
N ARG A 427 -8.71 -14.42 -28.04
CA ARG A 427 -8.24 -15.73 -27.59
C ARG A 427 -6.72 -15.80 -27.44
N ASN A 428 -5.98 -15.26 -28.41
CA ASN A 428 -4.52 -15.31 -28.41
C ASN A 428 -3.91 -14.50 -27.27
N GLU A 429 -4.43 -13.30 -27.01
CA GLU A 429 -3.98 -12.49 -25.86
C GLU A 429 -4.41 -13.11 -24.54
N SER A 430 -5.62 -13.66 -24.44
CA SER A 430 -6.09 -14.31 -23.22
C SER A 430 -5.20 -15.49 -22.83
N ASN A 431 -4.81 -16.32 -23.79
CA ASN A 431 -3.85 -17.41 -23.58
C ASN A 431 -2.46 -16.90 -23.15
N ARG A 432 -2.02 -15.75 -23.66
CA ARG A 432 -0.74 -15.13 -23.27
C ARG A 432 -0.80 -14.67 -21.81
N VAL A 433 -1.88 -14.00 -21.43
CA VAL A 433 -2.12 -13.53 -20.05
C VAL A 433 -2.19 -14.71 -19.09
N GLU A 434 -2.92 -15.76 -19.43
CA GLU A 434 -2.99 -16.99 -18.62
C GLU A 434 -1.60 -17.60 -18.38
N ARG A 435 -0.75 -17.67 -19.41
CA ARG A 435 0.64 -18.13 -19.27
C ARG A 435 1.45 -17.25 -18.32
N LEU A 436 1.29 -15.92 -18.39
CA LEU A 436 1.97 -14.99 -17.47
C LEU A 436 1.51 -15.18 -16.02
N LEU A 437 0.20 -15.35 -15.80
CA LEU A 437 -0.36 -15.61 -14.47
C LEU A 437 0.18 -16.92 -13.88
N ASN A 438 0.25 -17.97 -14.70
CA ASN A 438 0.81 -19.27 -14.32
C ASN A 438 2.31 -19.17 -14.00
N GLN A 439 3.09 -18.42 -14.79
CA GLN A 439 4.51 -18.18 -14.53
C GLN A 439 4.74 -17.39 -13.23
N ALA A 440 3.88 -16.42 -12.94
CA ALA A 440 3.90 -15.65 -11.71
C ALA A 440 3.42 -16.44 -10.48
N LYS A 441 2.96 -17.70 -10.65
CA LYS A 441 2.40 -18.56 -9.60
C LYS A 441 1.25 -17.90 -8.84
N ILE A 442 0.44 -17.10 -9.53
CA ILE A 442 -0.73 -16.45 -8.95
C ILE A 442 -1.82 -17.50 -8.77
N LYS A 443 -2.29 -17.68 -7.53
CA LYS A 443 -3.39 -18.58 -7.18
C LYS A 443 -4.74 -17.88 -7.34
N ASN A 444 -5.20 -17.74 -8.58
CA ASN A 444 -6.54 -17.23 -8.90
C ASN A 444 -7.35 -18.35 -9.58
N ASP A 445 -8.66 -18.36 -9.35
CA ASP A 445 -9.60 -19.27 -10.03
C ASP A 445 -9.94 -18.66 -11.39
N TYR A 446 -9.17 -19.04 -12.42
CA TYR A 446 -9.39 -18.58 -13.78
C TYR A 446 -10.64 -19.24 -14.38
N ILE A 447 -11.70 -18.45 -14.54
CA ILE A 447 -13.00 -18.93 -15.01
C ILE A 447 -13.02 -19.05 -16.54
N GLY A 448 -12.42 -18.07 -17.23
CA GLY A 448 -12.37 -18.03 -18.69
C GLY A 448 -12.17 -16.64 -19.27
N TYR A 449 -12.38 -16.52 -20.58
CA TYR A 449 -12.20 -15.28 -21.32
C TYR A 449 -13.49 -14.77 -21.97
N VAL A 450 -13.54 -13.45 -22.17
CA VAL A 450 -14.62 -12.71 -22.82
C VAL A 450 -14.07 -12.02 -24.06
N SER A 451 -14.64 -12.34 -25.22
CA SER A 451 -14.21 -11.80 -26.52
C SER A 451 -14.90 -10.47 -26.87
N LEU A 452 -14.38 -9.75 -27.85
CA LEU A 452 -15.02 -8.52 -28.34
C LEU A 452 -16.28 -8.80 -29.18
N LEU A 453 -16.22 -9.83 -30.02
CA LEU A 453 -17.30 -10.26 -30.90
C LEU A 453 -17.80 -11.64 -30.47
N PRO A 454 -19.06 -11.99 -30.77
CA PRO A 454 -19.55 -13.37 -30.60
C PRO A 454 -18.68 -14.31 -31.44
N GLU A 455 -17.88 -15.16 -30.80
CA GLU A 455 -17.15 -16.22 -31.49
C GLU A 455 -18.15 -17.36 -31.77
N ALA A 456 -18.21 -17.85 -33.01
CA ALA A 456 -19.15 -18.88 -33.45
C ALA A 456 -18.82 -20.28 -32.90
N ASP A 457 -17.64 -20.44 -32.31
CA ASP A 457 -17.12 -21.71 -31.84
C ASP A 457 -17.24 -21.83 -30.32
N HIS A 458 -17.86 -22.92 -29.85
CA HIS A 458 -17.88 -23.33 -28.44
C HIS A 458 -16.50 -23.85 -27.99
N TYR A 459 -15.52 -22.96 -27.90
CA TYR A 459 -14.22 -23.31 -27.31
C TYR A 459 -14.33 -23.39 -25.78
N MET A 460 -13.54 -24.30 -25.19
CA MET A 460 -13.41 -24.39 -23.73
C MET A 460 -13.00 -23.04 -23.14
N HIS A 461 -13.66 -22.62 -22.06
CA HIS A 461 -13.42 -21.37 -21.32
C HIS A 461 -13.84 -20.05 -22.01
N HIS A 462 -14.53 -20.07 -23.14
CA HIS A 462 -15.19 -18.87 -23.67
C HIS A 462 -16.50 -18.59 -22.92
N LEU A 463 -16.62 -17.40 -22.33
CA LEU A 463 -17.78 -17.05 -21.49
C LEU A 463 -18.83 -16.18 -22.21
N GLY A 464 -18.46 -15.57 -23.33
CA GLY A 464 -19.34 -14.69 -24.11
C GLY A 464 -18.64 -13.45 -24.64
N SER A 465 -19.42 -12.39 -24.92
CA SER A 465 -18.91 -11.14 -25.49
C SER A 465 -18.87 -9.98 -24.48
N VAL A 466 -18.07 -8.94 -24.77
CA VAL A 466 -17.94 -7.72 -23.96
C VAL A 466 -19.28 -7.04 -23.65
N HIS A 467 -20.29 -7.19 -24.51
CA HIS A 467 -21.61 -6.60 -24.30
C HIS A 467 -22.35 -7.23 -23.11
N GLN A 468 -22.08 -8.52 -22.85
CA GLN A 468 -22.64 -9.32 -21.77
C GLN A 468 -21.77 -9.32 -20.52
N LEU A 469 -20.69 -8.51 -20.48
CA LEU A 469 -19.70 -8.56 -19.41
C LEU A 469 -20.31 -8.33 -18.01
N ASP A 470 -21.29 -7.44 -17.86
CA ASP A 470 -22.00 -7.22 -16.58
C ASP A 470 -22.78 -8.48 -16.14
N GLU A 471 -23.44 -9.16 -17.08
CA GLU A 471 -24.16 -10.41 -16.80
C GLU A 471 -23.19 -11.54 -16.43
N ILE A 472 -22.09 -11.69 -17.18
CA ILE A 472 -21.03 -12.68 -16.92
C ILE A 472 -20.45 -12.46 -15.52
N VAL A 473 -20.11 -11.21 -15.18
CA VAL A 473 -19.61 -10.84 -13.85
C VAL A 473 -20.57 -11.27 -12.75
N ARG A 474 -21.87 -11.02 -12.92
CA ARG A 474 -22.89 -11.39 -11.91
C ARG A 474 -23.12 -12.90 -11.82
N ILE A 475 -23.25 -13.59 -12.95
CA ILE A 475 -23.54 -15.04 -13.01
C ILE A 475 -22.37 -15.83 -12.42
N TYR A 476 -21.15 -15.52 -12.85
CA TYR A 476 -19.96 -16.23 -12.43
C TYR A 476 -19.35 -15.69 -11.13
N LYS A 477 -19.93 -14.63 -10.53
CA LYS A 477 -19.46 -13.97 -9.29
C LYS A 477 -17.97 -13.64 -9.39
N ILE A 478 -17.61 -12.90 -10.43
CA ILE A 478 -16.22 -12.51 -10.70
C ILE A 478 -15.75 -11.50 -9.64
N ASP A 479 -14.47 -11.59 -9.26
CA ASP A 479 -13.81 -10.67 -8.33
C ASP A 479 -12.78 -9.77 -9.05
N GLU A 480 -12.17 -10.28 -10.13
CA GLU A 480 -11.10 -9.62 -10.86
C GLU A 480 -11.28 -9.73 -12.38
N VAL A 481 -11.01 -8.63 -13.09
CA VAL A 481 -11.09 -8.55 -14.55
C VAL A 481 -9.78 -7.99 -15.11
N ILE A 482 -9.13 -8.74 -16.00
CA ILE A 482 -7.94 -8.27 -16.74
C ILE A 482 -8.35 -7.88 -18.16
N PHE A 483 -8.17 -6.61 -18.53
CA PHE A 483 -8.38 -6.11 -19.89
C PHE A 483 -7.10 -6.14 -20.73
N CYS A 484 -7.18 -6.72 -21.92
CA CYS A 484 -6.10 -6.70 -22.90
C CYS A 484 -6.20 -5.44 -23.76
N SER A 485 -5.36 -4.44 -23.51
CA SER A 485 -5.40 -3.15 -24.24
C SER A 485 -4.85 -3.23 -25.67
N LYS A 486 -4.34 -4.39 -26.08
CA LYS A 486 -4.04 -4.69 -27.48
C LYS A 486 -5.33 -4.79 -28.28
N ASP A 487 -6.33 -5.48 -27.73
CA ASP A 487 -7.58 -5.78 -28.42
C ASP A 487 -8.70 -4.77 -28.11
N LEU A 488 -8.67 -4.15 -26.92
CA LEU A 488 -9.62 -3.13 -26.51
C LEU A 488 -9.01 -1.73 -26.56
N SER A 489 -9.83 -0.76 -26.98
CA SER A 489 -9.53 0.67 -26.84
C SER A 489 -9.59 1.08 -25.36
N SER A 490 -8.82 2.11 -24.98
CA SER A 490 -8.88 2.70 -23.65
C SER A 490 -10.30 3.17 -23.32
N GLN A 491 -10.99 3.75 -24.30
CA GLN A 491 -12.39 4.16 -24.19
C GLN A 491 -13.32 3.00 -23.83
N LYS A 492 -13.16 1.83 -24.48
CA LYS A 492 -14.01 0.67 -24.19
C LYS A 492 -13.72 0.10 -22.81
N ILE A 493 -12.45 0.06 -22.40
CA ILE A 493 -12.06 -0.39 -21.06
C ILE A 493 -12.70 0.52 -19.99
N ILE A 494 -12.55 1.84 -20.14
CA ILE A 494 -13.12 2.82 -19.21
C ILE A 494 -14.65 2.73 -19.15
N GLU A 495 -15.32 2.52 -20.30
CA GLU A 495 -16.76 2.30 -20.38
C GLU A 495 -17.18 1.06 -19.59
N CYS A 496 -16.49 -0.08 -19.79
CA CYS A 496 -16.75 -1.32 -19.06
C CYS A 496 -16.55 -1.13 -17.55
N MET A 497 -15.43 -0.54 -17.12
CA MET A 497 -15.13 -0.27 -15.70
C MET A 497 -16.21 0.61 -15.06
N THR A 498 -16.68 1.64 -15.77
CA THR A 498 -17.72 2.54 -15.26
C THR A 498 -19.08 1.85 -15.18
N LYS A 499 -19.43 1.01 -16.17
CA LYS A 499 -20.72 0.29 -16.23
C LYS A 499 -20.84 -0.76 -15.14
N ILE A 500 -19.77 -1.52 -14.92
CA ILE A 500 -19.77 -2.60 -13.91
C ILE A 500 -19.57 -2.01 -12.50
N GLY A 501 -18.71 -1.00 -12.35
CA GLY A 501 -18.55 -0.24 -11.12
C GLY A 501 -17.40 -0.72 -10.22
N SER A 502 -17.23 -0.08 -9.06
CA SER A 502 -15.99 -0.15 -8.28
C SER A 502 -15.84 -1.34 -7.34
N HIS A 503 -16.72 -2.34 -7.44
CA HIS A 503 -16.74 -3.50 -6.53
C HIS A 503 -15.76 -4.60 -6.94
N LEU A 504 -15.28 -4.56 -8.19
CA LEU A 504 -14.26 -5.47 -8.73
C LEU A 504 -12.87 -4.86 -8.68
N GLU A 505 -11.87 -5.71 -8.87
CA GLU A 505 -10.53 -5.28 -9.22
C GLU A 505 -10.35 -5.33 -10.73
N TYR A 506 -9.88 -4.21 -11.29
CA TYR A 506 -9.56 -4.11 -12.71
C TYR A 506 -8.05 -4.04 -12.88
N LYS A 507 -7.57 -4.80 -13.85
CA LYS A 507 -6.20 -4.70 -14.32
C LYS A 507 -6.17 -4.59 -15.82
N ILE A 508 -5.12 -3.99 -16.35
CA ILE A 508 -4.91 -3.77 -17.76
C ILE A 508 -3.52 -4.28 -18.10
N ILE A 509 -3.43 -5.06 -19.17
CA ILE A 509 -2.16 -5.50 -19.74
C ILE A 509 -1.97 -4.83 -21.09
N ALA A 510 -0.82 -4.17 -21.24
CA ALA A 510 -0.40 -3.57 -22.48
C ALA A 510 0.09 -4.61 -23.50
N GLU A 511 0.00 -4.26 -24.78
CA GLU A 511 0.56 -5.06 -25.87
C GLU A 511 2.06 -5.28 -25.65
N ASP A 512 2.50 -6.54 -25.81
CA ASP A 512 3.89 -6.98 -25.61
C ASP A 512 4.52 -6.62 -24.25
N SER A 513 3.68 -6.30 -23.25
CA SER A 513 4.12 -6.08 -21.88
C SER A 513 4.11 -7.39 -21.10
N LEU A 514 5.11 -7.55 -20.24
CA LEU A 514 5.23 -8.66 -19.29
C LEU A 514 4.60 -8.34 -17.93
N SER A 515 4.04 -7.14 -17.75
CA SER A 515 3.42 -6.70 -16.51
C SER A 515 1.93 -6.49 -16.68
N ILE A 516 1.14 -6.99 -15.72
CA ILE A 516 -0.29 -6.68 -15.60
C ILE A 516 -0.43 -5.61 -14.53
N ILE A 517 -1.04 -4.47 -14.91
CA ILE A 517 -1.09 -3.26 -14.08
C ILE A 517 -2.51 -3.06 -13.57
N GLY A 518 -2.67 -2.82 -12.27
CA GLY A 518 -3.94 -2.35 -11.69
C GLY A 518 -3.70 -1.49 -10.46
N SER A 519 -4.62 -0.58 -10.16
CA SER A 519 -4.59 0.11 -8.85
C SER A 519 -5.28 -0.75 -7.81
N ASN A 520 -4.62 -0.94 -6.68
CA ASN A 520 -5.34 -1.21 -5.45
C ASN A 520 -5.78 0.11 -4.82
N SER A 521 -6.74 0.01 -3.91
CA SER A 521 -7.50 1.11 -3.30
C SER A 521 -6.65 2.31 -2.85
N LYS A 522 -7.31 3.45 -2.54
CA LYS A 522 -6.72 4.72 -2.06
C LYS A 522 -5.62 4.63 -0.98
N ASP A 523 -5.47 3.48 -0.32
CA ASP A 523 -4.62 3.17 0.83
C ASP A 523 -3.57 2.04 0.60
N THR A 524 -3.51 1.43 -0.60
CA THR A 524 -2.53 0.37 -0.94
C THR A 524 -1.91 0.62 -2.32
N PRO A 525 -0.57 0.55 -2.48
CA PRO A 525 0.07 0.64 -3.80
C PRO A 525 -0.53 -0.39 -4.77
N GLY A 526 -0.60 -0.07 -6.06
CA GLY A 526 -1.01 -1.01 -7.09
C GLY A 526 -0.34 -2.37 -6.92
N GLU A 527 -1.14 -3.44 -6.91
CA GLU A 527 -0.58 -4.77 -7.16
C GLU A 527 -0.22 -4.82 -8.64
N LEU A 528 1.00 -4.37 -8.93
CA LEU A 528 1.72 -4.86 -10.08
C LEU A 528 1.80 -6.38 -9.92
N TYR A 529 1.22 -7.13 -10.86
CA TYR A 529 1.71 -8.50 -11.06
C TYR A 529 3.03 -8.41 -11.83
N THR A 530 3.99 -7.73 -11.20
CA THR A 530 5.41 -7.90 -11.43
C THR A 530 5.85 -9.01 -10.49
N ILE A 531 6.99 -9.63 -10.78
CA ILE A 531 7.63 -10.61 -9.88
C ILE A 531 8.20 -9.84 -8.67
N ASP A 532 7.39 -9.00 -8.01
CA ASP A 532 7.78 -8.26 -6.82
C ASP A 532 7.51 -9.14 -5.60
N ILE A 533 8.61 -9.73 -5.17
CA ILE A 533 8.69 -10.69 -4.08
C ILE A 533 8.35 -9.97 -2.77
N LYS A 534 7.18 -10.24 -2.20
CA LYS A 534 6.91 -9.90 -0.80
C LYS A 534 7.91 -10.65 0.09
N LEU A 535 8.82 -9.91 0.73
CA LEU A 535 9.88 -10.50 1.57
C LEU A 535 9.31 -10.93 2.93
N ALA A 536 9.47 -12.20 3.30
CA ALA A 536 8.90 -12.74 4.53
C ALA A 536 9.47 -12.07 5.79
N ILE A 537 10.72 -11.63 5.78
CA ILE A 537 11.39 -11.02 6.93
C ILE A 537 10.72 -9.72 7.40
N ASP A 538 10.05 -9.01 6.48
CA ASP A 538 9.39 -7.74 6.79
C ASP A 538 8.00 -7.91 7.42
N THR A 539 7.49 -9.14 7.47
CA THR A 539 6.18 -9.38 8.10
C THR A 539 6.24 -9.14 9.61
N PRO A 540 5.21 -8.53 10.23
CA PRO A 540 5.21 -8.25 11.67
C PRO A 540 5.41 -9.48 12.55
N PHE A 541 4.89 -10.64 12.12
CA PHE A 541 5.11 -11.92 12.78
C PHE A 541 6.60 -12.32 12.78
N ASN A 542 7.26 -12.23 11.62
CA ASN A 542 8.67 -12.62 11.51
C ASN A 542 9.61 -11.64 12.20
N ARG A 543 9.35 -10.31 12.13
CA ARG A 543 10.10 -9.32 12.91
C ARG A 543 10.02 -9.59 14.42
N ARG A 544 8.85 -9.99 14.93
CA ARG A 544 8.66 -10.39 16.34
C ARG A 544 9.33 -11.71 16.67
N SER A 545 9.17 -12.71 15.80
CA SER A 545 9.75 -14.05 16.00
C SER A 545 11.27 -13.99 16.00
N LYS A 546 11.86 -13.19 15.12
CA LYS A 546 13.29 -12.86 15.13
C LYS A 546 13.73 -12.30 16.47
N ARG A 547 13.01 -11.30 16.98
CA ARG A 547 13.36 -10.67 18.26
C ARG A 547 13.19 -11.61 19.45
N LEU A 548 12.15 -12.44 19.45
CA LEU A 548 11.95 -13.47 20.47
C LEU A 548 13.06 -14.49 20.45
N PHE A 549 13.45 -14.96 19.26
CA PHE A 549 14.59 -15.86 19.10
C PHE A 549 15.87 -15.21 19.64
N ASP A 550 16.14 -13.95 19.30
CA ASP A 550 17.31 -13.21 19.78
C ASP A 550 17.41 -13.19 21.32
N ILE A 551 16.30 -12.87 21.98
CA ILE A 551 16.22 -12.80 23.44
C ILE A 551 16.31 -14.20 24.06
N ALA A 552 15.58 -15.18 23.51
CA ALA A 552 15.57 -16.54 24.02
C ALA A 552 16.96 -17.19 23.92
N ALA A 553 17.65 -17.03 22.78
CA ALA A 553 19.01 -17.48 22.57
C ALA A 553 19.98 -16.76 23.54
N ALA A 554 19.81 -15.46 23.78
CA ALA A 554 20.64 -14.73 24.74
C ALA A 554 20.44 -15.22 26.18
N ILE A 555 19.19 -15.46 26.61
CA ILE A 555 18.88 -16.03 27.94
C ILE A 555 19.45 -17.44 28.07
N PHE A 556 19.32 -18.28 27.03
CA PHE A 556 19.92 -19.61 27.00
C PHE A 556 21.44 -19.56 27.16
N LEU A 557 22.12 -18.66 26.46
CA LEU A 557 23.57 -18.45 26.61
C LEU A 557 23.94 -17.97 28.00
N LEU A 558 23.10 -17.12 28.62
CA LEU A 558 23.24 -16.61 29.99
C LEU A 558 23.20 -17.76 31.02
N CYS A 559 22.20 -18.64 30.90
CA CYS A 559 22.07 -19.82 31.75
C CYS A 559 23.19 -20.85 31.53
N THR A 560 23.81 -20.85 30.35
CA THR A 560 24.88 -21.79 29.97
C THR A 560 26.27 -21.14 29.94
N ILE A 561 26.46 -19.97 30.55
CA ILE A 561 27.74 -19.22 30.58
C ILE A 561 28.95 -20.10 30.93
N PRO A 562 28.91 -20.94 31.99
CA PRO A 562 30.07 -21.76 32.37
C PRO A 562 30.49 -22.75 31.27
N LEU A 563 29.53 -23.25 30.51
CA LEU A 563 29.78 -24.20 29.41
C LEU A 563 30.31 -23.47 28.16
N ASN A 564 29.81 -22.26 27.89
CA ASN A 564 30.19 -21.50 26.71
C ASN A 564 31.65 -21.02 26.72
N PHE A 565 32.27 -20.93 27.89
CA PHE A 565 33.70 -20.64 28.04
C PHE A 565 34.58 -21.64 27.28
N LEU A 566 34.16 -22.90 27.18
CA LEU A 566 34.92 -23.97 26.52
C LEU A 566 34.60 -24.10 25.02
N ILE A 567 33.45 -23.58 24.58
CA ILE A 567 32.90 -23.84 23.23
C ILE A 567 33.13 -22.65 22.29
N VAL A 568 32.96 -21.42 22.79
CA VAL A 568 33.00 -20.21 21.97
C VAL A 568 34.41 -19.68 21.87
N LYS A 569 34.91 -19.43 20.65
CA LYS A 569 36.30 -19.03 20.40
C LYS A 569 36.71 -17.72 21.08
N ASN A 570 35.79 -16.77 21.20
CA ASN A 570 36.03 -15.47 21.83
C ASN A 570 34.98 -15.22 22.91
N PHE A 571 35.27 -15.65 24.14
CA PHE A 571 34.32 -15.57 25.24
C PHE A 571 34.02 -14.13 25.68
N GLU A 572 35.01 -13.24 25.74
CA GLU A 572 34.78 -11.82 26.07
C GLU A 572 33.86 -11.15 25.04
N GLY A 573 34.09 -11.45 23.74
CA GLY A 573 33.22 -11.01 22.66
C GLY A 573 31.80 -11.54 22.79
N LEU A 574 31.62 -12.79 23.26
CA LEU A 574 30.31 -13.39 23.50
C LEU A 574 29.53 -12.61 24.57
N ILE A 575 30.16 -12.27 25.69
CA ILE A 575 29.52 -11.50 26.78
C ILE A 575 29.08 -10.12 26.28
N SER A 576 29.94 -9.43 25.54
CA SER A 576 29.60 -8.14 24.92
C SER A 576 28.44 -8.25 23.93
N ASN A 577 28.49 -9.24 23.04
CA ASN A 577 27.43 -9.49 22.06
C ASN A 577 26.10 -9.82 22.74
N LEU A 578 26.10 -10.66 23.78
CA LEU A 578 24.93 -11.02 24.57
C LEU A 578 24.22 -9.78 25.13
N LEU A 579 24.98 -8.83 25.72
CA LEU A 579 24.42 -7.57 26.22
C LEU A 579 23.85 -6.71 25.08
N THR A 580 24.57 -6.56 23.97
CA THR A 580 24.08 -5.76 22.83
C THR A 580 22.82 -6.33 22.17
N VAL A 581 22.68 -7.65 22.15
CA VAL A 581 21.47 -8.33 21.66
C VAL A 581 20.32 -8.13 22.65
N LEU A 582 20.53 -8.29 23.97
CA LEU A 582 19.48 -8.05 24.98
C LEU A 582 18.98 -6.60 24.97
N ILE A 583 19.89 -5.61 24.89
CA ILE A 583 19.54 -4.18 24.77
C ILE A 583 18.78 -3.89 23.47
N GLY A 584 19.01 -4.69 22.42
CA GLY A 584 18.31 -4.59 21.15
C GLY A 584 18.99 -3.69 20.13
N ASN A 585 20.31 -3.49 20.28
CA ASN A 585 21.13 -2.81 19.28
C ASN A 585 21.51 -3.77 18.14
N LYS A 586 21.56 -5.08 18.41
CA LYS A 586 21.90 -6.13 17.44
C LYS A 586 20.94 -7.32 17.50
N SER A 587 21.01 -8.15 16.45
CA SER A 587 20.41 -9.48 16.39
C SER A 587 21.52 -10.53 16.25
N TRP A 588 21.25 -11.80 16.54
CA TRP A 588 22.26 -12.84 16.32
C TRP A 588 22.59 -12.99 14.84
N VAL A 589 21.57 -13.08 13.99
CA VAL A 589 21.71 -13.19 12.52
C VAL A 589 21.26 -11.88 11.84
N GLY A 590 22.01 -11.40 10.84
CA GLY A 590 21.66 -10.23 10.03
C GLY A 590 22.18 -10.34 8.58
N TYR A 591 21.97 -9.29 7.78
CA TYR A 591 22.46 -9.27 6.40
C TYR A 591 23.99 -9.17 6.35
N ALA A 592 24.57 -9.69 5.27
CA ALA A 592 25.98 -9.50 4.96
C ALA A 592 26.21 -8.25 4.07
N GLY A 593 27.43 -7.73 4.07
CA GLY A 593 27.86 -6.65 3.17
C GLY A 593 27.61 -5.21 3.68
N ASN A 594 27.98 -4.23 2.86
CA ASN A 594 28.01 -2.80 3.23
C ASN A 594 26.62 -2.14 3.27
N GLU A 595 26.48 -0.99 3.95
CA GLU A 595 25.20 -0.24 4.10
C GLU A 595 24.49 0.04 2.76
N GLN A 596 25.25 0.29 1.69
CA GLN A 596 24.71 0.58 0.36
C GLN A 596 23.95 -0.61 -0.25
N GLN A 597 24.37 -1.84 0.06
CA GLN A 597 23.71 -3.09 -0.37
C GLN A 597 22.47 -3.40 0.48
N GLN A 598 22.47 -2.98 1.75
CA GLN A 598 21.37 -3.20 2.68
C GLN A 598 20.18 -2.25 2.43
N ASN A 599 20.40 -1.09 1.81
CA ASN A 599 19.36 -0.10 1.51
C ASN A 599 18.27 -0.60 0.53
N GLN A 600 18.52 -1.68 -0.21
CA GLN A 600 17.53 -2.29 -1.11
C GLN A 600 16.63 -3.32 -0.41
N LEU A 601 16.92 -3.68 0.84
CA LEU A 601 16.18 -4.67 1.63
C LEU A 601 15.50 -4.04 2.86
N PRO A 602 14.50 -4.69 3.46
CA PRO A 602 13.86 -4.21 4.68
C PRO A 602 14.89 -4.08 5.80
N ALA A 603 14.95 -2.91 6.43
CA ALA A 603 15.88 -2.65 7.52
C ALA A 603 15.63 -3.61 8.72
N ILE A 604 16.70 -4.31 9.10
CA ILE A 604 16.80 -5.15 10.30
C ILE A 604 18.00 -4.72 11.14
N ARG A 605 18.07 -5.19 12.39
CA ARG A 605 19.24 -4.92 13.25
C ARG A 605 20.48 -5.60 12.66
N PRO A 606 21.67 -5.01 12.82
CA PRO A 606 22.92 -5.65 12.45
C PRO A 606 23.07 -7.01 13.13
N GLY A 607 23.55 -8.00 12.37
CA GLY A 607 23.81 -9.35 12.84
C GLY A 607 25.18 -9.48 13.51
N ILE A 608 25.32 -10.42 14.45
CA ILE A 608 26.63 -10.90 14.90
C ILE A 608 27.23 -11.86 13.86
N ILE A 609 26.37 -12.71 13.30
CA ILE A 609 26.64 -13.63 12.21
C ILE A 609 25.71 -13.33 11.03
N THR A 610 26.06 -13.86 9.87
CA THR A 610 25.35 -13.66 8.61
C THR A 610 25.14 -14.99 7.90
N PRO A 611 24.19 -15.08 6.94
CA PRO A 611 24.04 -16.27 6.09
C PRO A 611 25.32 -16.66 5.32
N LEU A 612 26.30 -15.75 5.17
CA LEU A 612 27.58 -16.06 4.53
C LEU A 612 28.55 -16.82 5.45
N ASP A 613 28.43 -16.66 6.77
CA ASP A 613 29.32 -17.32 7.73
C ASP A 613 29.14 -18.85 7.72
N GLU A 614 28.04 -19.36 7.15
CA GLU A 614 27.83 -20.79 6.87
C GLU A 614 28.85 -21.34 5.85
N PHE A 615 29.12 -20.58 4.78
CA PHE A 615 29.84 -21.12 3.62
C PHE A 615 31.37 -21.10 3.77
N GLN A 616 31.94 -20.40 4.76
CA GLN A 616 33.39 -20.19 4.91
C GLN A 616 34.13 -19.76 3.61
N ILE A 617 33.41 -19.19 2.63
CA ILE A 617 33.97 -18.78 1.33
C ILE A 617 34.60 -17.39 1.50
N LYS A 618 35.90 -17.27 1.21
CA LYS A 618 36.68 -16.04 1.46
C LYS A 618 36.49 -14.91 0.44
N LYS A 619 35.83 -15.14 -0.72
CA LYS A 619 35.49 -14.10 -1.70
C LYS A 619 34.25 -14.49 -2.51
N LEU A 620 33.13 -13.84 -2.25
CA LEU A 620 31.95 -13.83 -3.11
C LEU A 620 31.86 -12.44 -3.78
N ASP A 621 31.29 -12.38 -4.98
CA ASP A 621 31.00 -11.11 -5.64
C ASP A 621 29.80 -10.40 -4.98
N ASP A 622 29.71 -9.07 -5.16
CA ASP A 622 28.65 -8.26 -4.57
C ASP A 622 27.25 -8.67 -5.02
N ALA A 623 27.14 -9.25 -6.23
CA ALA A 623 25.91 -9.79 -6.77
C ALA A 623 25.45 -11.06 -6.02
N ALA A 624 26.35 -11.99 -5.69
CA ALA A 624 26.02 -13.18 -4.89
C ALA A 624 25.63 -12.81 -3.46
N ILE A 625 26.32 -11.85 -2.83
CA ILE A 625 25.96 -11.37 -1.48
C ILE A 625 24.54 -10.80 -1.48
N SER A 626 24.22 -9.96 -2.46
CA SER A 626 22.88 -9.37 -2.60
C SER A 626 21.81 -10.44 -2.82
N ARG A 627 22.11 -11.48 -3.62
CA ARG A 627 21.20 -12.60 -3.87
C ARG A 627 20.97 -13.45 -2.61
N ILE A 628 22.01 -13.72 -1.82
CA ILE A 628 21.89 -14.48 -0.57
C ILE A 628 21.07 -13.70 0.46
N ASN A 629 21.32 -12.39 0.61
CA ASN A 629 20.52 -11.55 1.49
C ASN A 629 19.05 -11.49 1.04
N LEU A 630 18.80 -11.43 -0.28
CA LEU A 630 17.45 -11.46 -0.84
C LEU A 630 16.74 -12.79 -0.55
N LEU A 631 17.42 -13.92 -0.72
CA LEU A 631 16.86 -15.25 -0.40
C LEU A 631 16.58 -15.39 1.10
N TYR A 632 17.52 -14.97 1.95
CA TYR A 632 17.32 -14.93 3.39
C TYR A 632 16.12 -14.06 3.77
N ALA A 633 16.00 -12.85 3.19
CA ALA A 633 14.88 -11.95 3.45
C ALA A 633 13.54 -12.52 2.93
N LYS A 634 13.57 -13.19 1.79
CA LYS A 634 12.41 -13.78 1.12
C LYS A 634 11.85 -14.97 1.87
N ASP A 635 12.70 -15.92 2.23
CA ASP A 635 12.33 -17.22 2.79
C ASP A 635 12.51 -17.27 4.33
N TYR A 636 12.67 -16.11 4.96
CA TYR A 636 12.93 -15.96 6.38
C TYR A 636 11.94 -16.73 7.27
N SER A 637 12.50 -17.51 8.21
CA SER A 637 11.82 -18.08 9.36
C SER A 637 12.71 -18.06 10.60
N ALA A 638 12.12 -18.06 11.80
CA ALA A 638 12.91 -18.10 13.05
C ALA A 638 13.70 -19.42 13.19
N SER A 639 13.27 -20.51 12.56
CA SER A 639 14.04 -21.75 12.47
C SER A 639 15.31 -21.57 11.65
N THR A 640 15.27 -20.79 10.56
CA THR A 640 16.47 -20.46 9.78
C THR A 640 17.50 -19.71 10.64
N ASP A 641 17.06 -18.76 11.47
CA ASP A 641 17.97 -18.08 12.42
C ASP A 641 18.52 -19.05 13.49
N ALA A 642 17.70 -19.98 13.98
CA ALA A 642 18.14 -21.00 14.94
C ALA A 642 19.18 -21.95 14.33
N GLU A 643 18.96 -22.42 13.11
CA GLU A 643 19.89 -23.26 12.36
C GLU A 643 21.23 -22.54 12.20
N LEU A 644 21.22 -21.30 11.68
CA LEU A 644 22.43 -20.49 11.52
C LEU A 644 23.13 -20.23 12.86
N PHE A 645 22.37 -19.95 13.92
CA PHE A 645 22.92 -19.73 15.27
C PHE A 645 23.65 -20.97 15.81
N PHE A 646 23.08 -22.17 15.66
CA PHE A 646 23.71 -23.41 16.13
C PHE A 646 24.87 -23.84 15.23
N GLN A 647 24.78 -23.64 13.91
CA GLN A 647 25.87 -23.92 12.97
C GLN A 647 27.09 -23.02 13.25
N CYS A 648 26.85 -21.73 13.49
CA CYS A 648 27.90 -20.74 13.77
C CYS A 648 28.19 -20.57 15.27
N TYR A 649 27.75 -21.49 16.14
CA TYR A 649 27.77 -21.33 17.60
C TYR A 649 29.15 -20.96 18.17
N ARG A 650 30.22 -21.57 17.64
CA ARG A 650 31.62 -21.29 18.06
C ARG A 650 32.08 -19.85 17.78
N TRP A 651 31.36 -19.13 16.92
CA TRP A 651 31.71 -17.81 16.38
C TRP A 651 30.81 -16.69 16.93
N LEU A 652 29.92 -17.00 17.88
CA LEU A 652 29.03 -16.01 18.49
C LEU A 652 29.78 -14.90 19.26
N GLY A 653 31.07 -15.08 19.54
CA GLY A 653 31.97 -14.06 20.08
C GLY A 653 32.70 -13.19 19.06
N LYS A 654 32.40 -13.32 17.76
CA LYS A 654 33.01 -12.52 16.69
C LYS A 654 32.68 -11.04 16.90
N LYS A 655 33.67 -10.16 16.67
CA LYS A 655 33.39 -8.71 16.57
C LYS A 655 32.57 -8.46 15.31
N PRO A 656 31.53 -7.63 15.35
CA PRO A 656 30.73 -7.32 14.16
C PRO A 656 31.66 -6.82 13.04
N THR A 657 31.45 -7.32 11.83
CA THR A 657 32.04 -6.75 10.60
C THR A 657 31.28 -5.52 10.17
#